data_AF-A0A941EPK1-F1
#
_entry.id   AF-A0A941EPK1-F1
#
_cell.length_a   1.000
_cell.length_b   1.000
_cell.length_c   1.000
_cell.angle_alpha   90.00
_cell.angle_beta   90.00
_cell.angle_gamma   90.00
#
_symmetry.space_group_name_H-M   'P 1'
#
loop_
_entity.id
_entity.type
_entity.pdbx_description
1 polymer ?
#
loop_
_entity_poly.entity_id
_entity_poly.type
_entity_poly.pdbx_seq_one_letter_code
_entity_poly.pdbx_strand_id
1 'polypeptide(L)'
;MQAETVVAGDEDELVIPAEWLRVLHPRRGDAQVPAIPGPAHTGATAALEALGAHVAETGAAIIDNPRNEPELAEALRAQLAGRAAPTGAAAMALVAKSTTGSELEPHLDAWITAHGLFFAVQAALETVRISVADRYYRTEPFLVVSKDAGLRRDRQSLFRQLRSYLAAAEEAEYAQVVRLLESRQPDLRERVLLAYLLPTERAWVAQACITLGKVKALTGQWRPWVPLLQCSLASVEELESLRKRRGFQVGHTDLGLVGTLAIALGPASAPLFSATLDNTWADAAVRRTLLEVLARMPYDETFAVLAARLAVKHIPTAAAEAAERFPRRALRLLAAAACGEIVGIRDPQGNEQAARELLAGHLVRHADLVASVRPELSAAQRAVVDELGARIAGRPTAPVGSLPELLVNPPWERKRTRARTRAAGAEDSAPQPSPPADLCRIDWLPGEREEFNRGLPEALDADWRPILENVNIRGAGRQDIEVRSVLLHAPEPEARLALASLRAEFGQMDQLHAFGPLLVRFGTDAITPILYQGDNRNLIHRAAVLQPIVDPRVARLMARWWQRPGAGRAAAQAWLARHRDDAAVLLVPDAVGPDKKLRPAAEAVLRHLAGPALGVEVAAIAERIYGPRVAAEVRAIVEVDPLELIPARAPKLPDWLGQVHLPQILLRDRRTALPEQSERHVITMLALGGPGEPYAGLATVRELTDPVSLAAFGRALFAAWRARDYPPKESWILAAQGRLGDDETVRRLVPLILGWPRDGGYQRAASALEVLTDLGTDEAWFQLQRIARAAVGRPLADRAEEKLAHLAATRGQTLDEFLDRLIPDLGLDRHAAIWLTYGPRRFQAAFDEHGHPTITDAEGATYSQLPDPA
;
A
#
# COMPACT_ATOMS: atom_id res chain seq x y z
N MET A 1 14.36 -15.31 28.01
CA MET A 1 13.54 -16.46 27.60
C MET A 1 13.60 -16.49 26.08
N GLN A 2 14.60 -17.22 25.55
CA GLN A 2 14.83 -17.36 24.12
C GLN A 2 13.68 -18.20 23.56
N ALA A 3 12.90 -17.63 22.66
CA ALA A 3 11.99 -18.43 21.86
C ALA A 3 12.83 -19.11 20.78
N GLU A 4 13.14 -20.38 20.98
CA GLU A 4 13.53 -21.28 19.90
C GLU A 4 12.40 -21.23 18.87
N THR A 5 12.63 -20.56 17.74
CA THR A 5 11.83 -20.74 16.54
C THR A 5 12.11 -22.13 16.02
N VAL A 6 11.36 -23.10 16.55
CA VAL A 6 11.28 -24.46 16.01
C VAL A 6 10.68 -24.34 14.61
N VAL A 7 11.51 -24.30 13.57
CA VAL A 7 11.09 -24.69 12.23
C VAL A 7 11.02 -26.21 12.24
N ALA A 8 9.85 -26.74 12.62
CA ALA A 8 9.57 -28.16 12.55
C ALA A 8 9.31 -28.52 11.08
N GLY A 9 10.30 -29.12 10.42
CA GLY A 9 10.18 -29.67 9.07
C GLY A 9 11.56 -29.82 8.41
N ASP A 10 11.71 -30.86 7.59
CA ASP A 10 12.83 -30.96 6.65
C ASP A 10 12.75 -29.82 5.62
N GLU A 11 13.89 -29.24 5.23
CA GLU A 11 13.94 -28.12 4.27
C GLU A 11 13.45 -28.52 2.85
N ASP A 12 13.36 -29.83 2.61
CA ASP A 12 12.86 -30.43 1.37
C ASP A 12 11.37 -30.81 1.46
N GLU A 13 10.71 -30.65 2.62
CA GLU A 13 9.30 -31.00 2.80
C GLU A 13 8.37 -29.80 2.48
N LEU A 14 7.36 -30.04 1.64
CA LEU A 14 6.33 -29.04 1.35
C LEU A 14 5.28 -29.04 2.47
N VAL A 15 5.37 -28.06 3.36
CA VAL A 15 4.36 -27.86 4.42
C VAL A 15 3.22 -26.95 3.92
N ILE A 16 2.03 -27.51 3.76
CA ILE A 16 0.83 -26.79 3.30
C ILE A 16 0.09 -26.18 4.51
N PRO A 17 -0.14 -24.85 4.53
CA PRO A 17 -0.89 -24.21 5.62
C PRO A 17 -2.36 -24.66 5.69
N ALA A 18 -2.92 -24.71 6.91
CA ALA A 18 -4.30 -25.12 7.12
C ALA A 18 -5.32 -24.21 6.41
N GLU A 19 -5.01 -22.92 6.26
CA GLU A 19 -5.81 -21.96 5.53
C GLU A 19 -5.85 -22.25 4.02
N TRP A 20 -4.80 -22.83 3.45
CA TRP A 20 -4.76 -23.21 2.04
C TRP A 20 -5.65 -24.43 1.77
N LEU A 21 -5.68 -25.41 2.69
CA LEU A 21 -6.49 -26.62 2.55
C LEU A 21 -7.99 -26.32 2.33
N ARG A 22 -8.48 -25.16 2.79
CA ARG A 22 -9.88 -24.73 2.60
C ARG A 22 -10.19 -24.25 1.18
N VAL A 23 -9.17 -23.88 0.40
CA VAL A 23 -9.32 -23.27 -0.92
C VAL A 23 -8.70 -24.10 -2.04
N LEU A 24 -7.75 -24.99 -1.73
CA LEU A 24 -7.15 -25.91 -2.68
C LEU A 24 -8.18 -26.89 -3.27
N HIS A 25 -7.88 -27.39 -4.46
CA HIS A 25 -8.78 -28.29 -5.20
C HIS A 25 -8.30 -29.74 -5.08
N PRO A 26 -8.96 -30.57 -4.25
CA PRO A 26 -8.48 -31.93 -3.94
C PRO A 26 -8.50 -32.83 -5.18
N ARG A 27 -7.70 -33.90 -5.12
CA ARG A 27 -7.62 -34.95 -6.14
C ARG A 27 -7.80 -36.30 -5.46
N ARG A 28 -8.45 -37.22 -6.17
CA ARG A 28 -8.60 -38.59 -5.69
C ARG A 28 -7.21 -39.22 -5.51
N GLY A 29 -6.96 -39.79 -4.33
CA GLY A 29 -5.69 -40.44 -3.99
C GLY A 29 -4.53 -39.50 -3.63
N ASP A 30 -4.76 -38.19 -3.59
CA ASP A 30 -3.75 -37.21 -3.17
C ASP A 30 -3.82 -36.98 -1.65
N ALA A 31 -2.78 -37.40 -0.94
CA ALA A 31 -2.70 -37.25 0.52
C ALA A 31 -2.32 -35.84 0.98
N GLN A 32 -1.73 -35.01 0.11
CA GLN A 32 -1.29 -33.65 0.47
C GLN A 32 -2.47 -32.66 0.54
N VAL A 33 -3.50 -32.88 -0.27
CA VAL A 33 -4.72 -32.06 -0.30
C VAL A 33 -5.93 -32.94 0.04
N PRO A 34 -6.24 -33.15 1.33
CA PRO A 34 -7.30 -34.04 1.75
C PRO A 34 -8.66 -33.60 1.21
N ALA A 35 -9.40 -34.56 0.66
CA ALA A 35 -10.78 -34.39 0.26
C ALA A 35 -11.72 -34.49 1.47
N ILE A 36 -12.77 -33.69 1.47
CA ILE A 36 -13.84 -33.72 2.48
C ILE A 36 -14.92 -34.69 1.96
N PRO A 37 -15.34 -35.71 2.73
CA PRO A 37 -16.40 -36.61 2.32
C PRO A 37 -17.77 -35.91 2.28
N GLY A 38 -18.63 -36.36 1.38
CA GLY A 38 -20.01 -35.90 1.28
C GLY A 38 -20.91 -36.46 2.39
N PRO A 39 -22.15 -35.94 2.53
CA PRO A 39 -23.13 -36.51 3.43
C PRO A 39 -23.54 -37.92 2.99
N ALA A 40 -23.98 -38.75 3.94
CA ALA A 40 -24.49 -40.07 3.64
C ALA A 40 -25.86 -40.00 2.93
N HIS A 41 -26.08 -40.90 1.97
CA HIS A 41 -27.40 -41.07 1.37
C HIS A 41 -28.35 -41.79 2.35
N THR A 42 -29.23 -41.03 3.02
CA THR A 42 -30.19 -41.54 4.00
C THR A 42 -31.62 -41.64 3.47
N GLY A 43 -31.89 -41.04 2.30
CA GLY A 43 -33.24 -40.91 1.74
C GLY A 43 -34.06 -39.78 2.37
N ALA A 44 -33.51 -38.98 3.29
CA ALA A 44 -34.22 -37.89 3.93
C ALA A 44 -34.48 -36.72 2.95
N THR A 45 -35.74 -36.29 2.83
CA THR A 45 -36.20 -35.26 1.88
C THR A 45 -36.53 -33.91 2.52
N ALA A 46 -36.52 -33.80 3.86
CA ALA A 46 -37.01 -32.62 4.60
C ALA A 46 -36.40 -31.29 4.14
N ALA A 47 -35.09 -31.26 3.85
CA ALA A 47 -34.42 -30.05 3.36
C ALA A 47 -34.90 -29.64 1.95
N LEU A 48 -35.18 -30.62 1.08
CA LEU A 48 -35.70 -30.37 -0.27
C LEU A 48 -37.19 -29.96 -0.23
N GLU A 49 -37.97 -30.54 0.67
CA GLU A 49 -39.38 -30.16 0.89
C GLU A 49 -39.50 -28.74 1.41
N ALA A 50 -38.68 -28.37 2.40
CA ALA A 50 -38.61 -26.99 2.92
C ALA A 50 -38.21 -25.99 1.84
N LEU A 51 -37.23 -26.34 1.00
CA LEU A 51 -36.84 -25.54 -0.16
C LEU A 51 -37.98 -25.39 -1.17
N GLY A 52 -38.68 -26.49 -1.48
CA GLY A 52 -39.81 -26.48 -2.40
C GLY A 52 -40.95 -25.60 -1.92
N ALA A 53 -41.32 -25.70 -0.64
CA ALA A 53 -42.32 -24.83 -0.02
C ALA A 53 -41.91 -23.35 -0.09
N HIS A 54 -40.63 -23.07 0.18
CA HIS A 54 -40.10 -21.70 0.13
C HIS A 54 -40.05 -21.12 -1.29
N VAL A 55 -39.69 -21.93 -2.29
CA VAL A 55 -39.70 -21.54 -3.70
C VAL A 55 -41.13 -21.31 -4.19
N ALA A 56 -42.10 -22.14 -3.78
CA ALA A 56 -43.50 -21.94 -4.10
C ALA A 56 -44.05 -20.62 -3.54
N GLU A 57 -43.61 -20.21 -2.34
CA GLU A 57 -44.02 -18.96 -1.71
C GLU A 57 -43.36 -17.72 -2.34
N THR A 58 -42.03 -17.75 -2.52
CA THR A 58 -41.25 -16.57 -2.91
C THR A 58 -41.04 -16.44 -4.42
N GLY A 59 -41.21 -17.53 -5.17
CA GLY A 59 -40.87 -17.65 -6.58
C GLY A 59 -42.06 -17.64 -7.54
N ALA A 60 -43.29 -17.38 -7.07
CA ALA A 60 -44.50 -17.46 -7.88
C ALA A 60 -44.40 -16.68 -9.20
N ALA A 61 -43.86 -15.45 -9.17
CA ALA A 61 -43.64 -14.61 -10.35
C ALA A 61 -42.70 -15.25 -11.40
N ILE A 62 -41.74 -16.07 -10.96
CA ILE A 62 -40.85 -16.82 -11.86
C ILE A 62 -41.53 -18.10 -12.32
N ILE A 63 -42.18 -18.86 -11.42
CA ILE A 63 -42.81 -20.16 -11.71
C ILE A 63 -43.88 -20.02 -12.80
N ASP A 64 -44.71 -18.99 -12.70
CA ASP A 64 -45.84 -18.74 -13.60
C ASP A 64 -45.48 -17.84 -14.79
N ASN A 65 -44.21 -17.45 -14.92
CA ASN A 65 -43.78 -16.60 -16.02
C ASN A 65 -43.94 -17.32 -17.37
N PRO A 66 -44.77 -16.82 -18.31
CA PRO A 66 -45.00 -17.46 -19.60
C PRO A 66 -43.76 -17.44 -20.51
N ARG A 67 -42.72 -16.67 -20.14
CA ARG A 67 -41.45 -16.60 -20.86
C ARG A 67 -40.48 -17.74 -20.49
N ASN A 68 -40.81 -18.54 -19.49
CA ASN A 68 -40.03 -19.73 -19.16
C ASN A 68 -39.99 -20.68 -20.35
N GLU A 69 -38.84 -21.33 -20.57
CA GLU A 69 -38.80 -22.45 -21.50
C GLU A 69 -39.73 -23.58 -21.04
N PRO A 70 -40.56 -24.16 -21.94
CA PRO A 70 -41.59 -25.13 -21.56
C PRO A 70 -41.06 -26.32 -20.77
N GLU A 71 -39.92 -26.89 -21.20
CA GLU A 71 -39.28 -28.04 -20.55
C GLU A 71 -38.82 -27.71 -19.12
N LEU A 72 -38.28 -26.50 -18.89
CA LEU A 72 -37.85 -26.07 -17.57
C LEU A 72 -39.03 -25.75 -16.65
N ALA A 73 -40.09 -25.16 -17.19
CA ALA A 73 -41.31 -24.89 -16.44
C ALA A 73 -42.00 -26.20 -16.02
N GLU A 74 -42.06 -27.19 -16.90
CA GLU A 74 -42.59 -28.52 -16.59
C GLU A 74 -41.72 -29.24 -15.53
N ALA A 75 -40.40 -29.23 -15.71
CA ALA A 75 -39.47 -29.85 -14.76
C ALA A 75 -39.55 -29.21 -13.36
N LEU A 76 -39.64 -27.87 -13.28
CA LEU A 76 -39.79 -27.17 -12.01
C LEU A 76 -41.13 -27.51 -11.33
N ARG A 77 -42.24 -27.54 -12.08
CA ARG A 77 -43.55 -27.93 -11.52
C ARG A 77 -43.57 -29.38 -11.06
N ALA A 78 -42.95 -30.28 -11.82
CA ALA A 78 -42.82 -31.68 -11.42
C ALA A 78 -42.01 -31.82 -10.12
N GLN A 79 -40.91 -31.07 -9.99
CA GLN A 79 -40.09 -31.04 -8.77
C GLN A 79 -40.89 -30.54 -7.56
N LEU A 80 -41.63 -29.44 -7.72
CA LEU A 80 -42.50 -28.88 -6.65
C LEU A 80 -43.64 -29.83 -6.27
N ALA A 81 -44.10 -30.67 -7.19
CA ALA A 81 -45.07 -31.73 -6.94
C ALA A 81 -44.45 -33.02 -6.35
N GLY A 82 -43.17 -33.01 -5.96
CA GLY A 82 -42.48 -34.14 -5.36
C GLY A 82 -41.94 -35.19 -6.33
N ARG A 83 -42.04 -34.97 -7.66
CA ARG A 83 -41.43 -35.84 -8.67
C ARG A 83 -40.02 -35.37 -8.98
N ALA A 84 -39.05 -35.91 -8.24
CA ALA A 84 -37.66 -35.49 -8.32
C ALA A 84 -37.03 -35.86 -9.68
N ALA A 85 -36.44 -34.86 -10.35
CA ALA A 85 -35.62 -35.04 -11.53
C ALA A 85 -34.43 -34.06 -11.49
N PRO A 86 -33.25 -34.41 -12.02
CA PRO A 86 -32.06 -33.56 -11.94
C PRO A 86 -32.28 -32.13 -12.46
N THR A 87 -32.95 -31.98 -13.60
CA THR A 87 -33.27 -30.67 -14.21
C THR A 87 -34.23 -29.85 -13.34
N GLY A 88 -35.24 -30.49 -12.75
CA GLY A 88 -36.20 -29.83 -11.86
C GLY A 88 -35.56 -29.37 -10.55
N ALA A 89 -34.71 -30.22 -9.97
CA ALA A 89 -33.92 -29.90 -8.78
C ALA A 89 -32.97 -28.71 -9.02
N ALA A 90 -32.27 -28.69 -10.16
CA ALA A 90 -31.40 -27.58 -10.56
C ALA A 90 -32.19 -26.28 -10.79
N ALA A 91 -33.33 -26.34 -11.47
CA ALA A 91 -34.20 -25.19 -11.69
C ALA A 91 -34.70 -24.61 -10.36
N MET A 92 -35.16 -25.46 -9.43
CA MET A 92 -35.64 -25.04 -8.11
C MET A 92 -34.54 -24.33 -7.29
N ALA A 93 -33.32 -24.88 -7.27
CA ALA A 93 -32.19 -24.25 -6.59
C ALA A 93 -31.81 -22.88 -7.20
N LEU A 94 -31.86 -22.73 -8.53
CA LEU A 94 -31.57 -21.45 -9.18
C LEU A 94 -32.67 -20.41 -8.96
N VAL A 95 -33.94 -20.83 -8.89
CA VAL A 95 -35.05 -19.94 -8.50
C VAL A 95 -34.86 -19.46 -7.07
N ALA A 96 -34.60 -20.38 -6.13
CA ALA A 96 -34.33 -20.03 -4.74
C ALA A 96 -33.18 -19.02 -4.63
N LYS A 97 -32.08 -19.25 -5.36
CA LYS A 97 -30.96 -18.30 -5.37
C LYS A 97 -31.37 -16.93 -5.89
N SER A 98 -32.15 -16.86 -6.96
CA SER A 98 -32.58 -15.59 -7.55
C SER A 98 -33.53 -14.79 -6.67
N THR A 99 -34.39 -15.45 -5.89
CA THR A 99 -35.40 -14.76 -5.06
C THR A 99 -34.87 -14.39 -3.68
N THR A 100 -33.96 -15.19 -3.12
CA THR A 100 -33.57 -15.08 -1.71
C THR A 100 -32.07 -14.93 -1.48
N GLY A 101 -31.25 -15.09 -2.52
CA GLY A 101 -29.81 -15.09 -2.40
C GLY A 101 -29.22 -16.36 -1.78
N SER A 102 -29.99 -17.46 -1.73
CA SER A 102 -29.51 -18.75 -1.21
C SER A 102 -28.25 -19.26 -1.93
N GLU A 103 -27.37 -19.93 -1.16
CA GLU A 103 -26.17 -20.57 -1.70
C GLU A 103 -26.49 -21.96 -2.29
N LEU A 104 -25.70 -22.41 -3.26
CA LEU A 104 -25.98 -23.65 -3.99
C LEU A 104 -25.43 -24.89 -3.25
N GLU A 105 -24.41 -24.71 -2.42
CA GLU A 105 -23.70 -25.73 -1.65
C GLU A 105 -24.64 -26.56 -0.74
N PRO A 106 -25.54 -25.95 0.06
CA PRO A 106 -26.47 -26.73 0.88
C PRO A 106 -27.46 -27.56 0.05
N HIS A 107 -27.77 -27.13 -1.18
CA HIS A 107 -28.64 -27.90 -2.07
C HIS A 107 -27.95 -29.15 -2.58
N LEU A 108 -26.63 -29.11 -2.79
CA LEU A 108 -25.83 -30.29 -3.14
C LEU A 108 -25.92 -31.34 -2.04
N ASP A 109 -25.74 -30.94 -0.78
CA ASP A 109 -25.82 -31.84 0.38
C ASP A 109 -27.22 -32.46 0.50
N ALA A 110 -28.27 -31.67 0.27
CA ALA A 110 -29.64 -32.14 0.28
C ALA A 110 -29.92 -33.15 -0.85
N TRP A 111 -29.38 -32.92 -2.06
CA TRP A 111 -29.52 -33.88 -3.17
C TRP A 111 -28.82 -35.22 -2.89
N ILE A 112 -27.61 -35.18 -2.32
CA ILE A 112 -26.87 -36.41 -1.95
C ILE A 112 -27.61 -37.17 -0.85
N THR A 113 -28.07 -36.45 0.19
CA THR A 113 -28.80 -37.05 1.30
C THR A 113 -30.07 -37.75 0.82
N ALA A 114 -30.86 -37.09 -0.04
CA ALA A 114 -32.14 -37.59 -0.52
C ALA A 114 -32.05 -38.64 -1.63
N HIS A 115 -31.10 -38.49 -2.57
CA HIS A 115 -31.09 -39.23 -3.85
C HIS A 115 -29.72 -39.81 -4.23
N GLY A 116 -28.70 -39.62 -3.39
CA GLY A 116 -27.35 -40.14 -3.61
C GLY A 116 -26.47 -39.26 -4.51
N LEU A 117 -25.17 -39.56 -4.50
CA LEU A 117 -24.14 -38.78 -5.21
C LEU A 117 -24.38 -38.73 -6.73
N PHE A 118 -24.88 -39.82 -7.31
CA PHE A 118 -25.19 -39.91 -8.73
C PHE A 118 -26.22 -38.87 -9.19
N PHE A 119 -27.34 -38.74 -8.46
CA PHE A 119 -28.38 -37.76 -8.76
C PHE A 119 -27.84 -36.33 -8.59
N ALA A 120 -27.08 -36.10 -7.52
CA ALA A 120 -26.50 -34.80 -7.21
C ALA A 120 -25.52 -34.31 -8.30
N VAL A 121 -24.68 -35.21 -8.85
CA VAL A 121 -23.80 -34.89 -9.99
C VAL A 121 -24.63 -34.43 -11.19
N GLN A 122 -25.69 -35.15 -11.55
CA GLN A 122 -26.53 -34.78 -12.69
C GLN A 122 -27.23 -33.43 -12.46
N ALA A 123 -27.80 -33.20 -11.27
CA ALA A 123 -28.45 -31.95 -10.93
C ALA A 123 -27.46 -30.78 -10.97
N ALA A 124 -26.25 -30.96 -10.43
CA ALA A 124 -25.20 -29.94 -10.48
C ALA A 124 -24.80 -29.58 -11.92
N LEU A 125 -24.67 -30.56 -12.83
CA LEU A 125 -24.36 -30.30 -14.24
C LEU A 125 -25.47 -29.49 -14.94
N GLU A 126 -26.74 -29.74 -14.62
CA GLU A 126 -27.88 -28.99 -15.16
C GLU A 126 -27.86 -27.51 -14.73
N THR A 127 -27.28 -27.16 -13.57
CA THR A 127 -27.20 -25.76 -13.11
C THR A 127 -26.40 -24.84 -14.05
N VAL A 128 -25.50 -25.38 -14.88
CA VAL A 128 -24.71 -24.58 -15.84
C VAL A 128 -25.46 -24.36 -17.15
N ARG A 129 -26.45 -25.20 -17.45
CA ARG A 129 -27.29 -25.09 -18.65
C ARG A 129 -28.43 -24.10 -18.45
N ILE A 130 -28.92 -23.97 -17.21
CA ILE A 130 -30.06 -23.14 -16.85
C ILE A 130 -29.59 -21.74 -16.39
N SER A 131 -30.33 -20.70 -16.78
CA SER A 131 -30.17 -19.33 -16.29
C SER A 131 -31.50 -18.72 -15.88
N VAL A 132 -31.46 -17.87 -14.85
CA VAL A 132 -32.53 -16.92 -14.55
C VAL A 132 -32.18 -15.58 -15.22
N ALA A 133 -32.95 -15.17 -16.22
CA ALA A 133 -32.66 -13.98 -17.02
C ALA A 133 -33.46 -12.76 -16.53
N ASP A 134 -32.81 -11.59 -16.45
CA ASP A 134 -33.43 -10.29 -16.18
C ASP A 134 -32.84 -9.24 -17.17
N ARG A 135 -33.68 -8.43 -17.82
CA ARG A 135 -33.27 -7.33 -18.70
C ARG A 135 -33.62 -5.99 -18.05
N TYR A 136 -32.63 -5.33 -17.46
CA TYR A 136 -32.65 -3.91 -17.06
C TYR A 136 -33.80 -3.45 -16.17
N TYR A 137 -33.56 -3.36 -14.85
CA TYR A 137 -34.29 -2.61 -13.79
C TYR A 137 -35.84 -2.57 -13.79
N ARG A 138 -36.52 -3.28 -14.71
CA ARG A 138 -37.96 -3.13 -15.01
C ARG A 138 -38.64 -4.40 -15.55
N THR A 139 -37.97 -5.56 -15.69
CA THR A 139 -38.63 -6.81 -16.14
C THR A 139 -38.57 -7.92 -15.09
N GLU A 140 -39.63 -8.72 -14.99
CA GLU A 140 -39.67 -9.89 -14.10
C GLU A 140 -38.75 -11.03 -14.60
N PRO A 141 -38.03 -11.71 -13.68
CA PRO A 141 -37.11 -12.80 -14.02
C PRO A 141 -37.81 -14.06 -14.55
N PHE A 142 -37.14 -14.80 -15.45
CA PHE A 142 -37.65 -16.06 -16.05
C PHE A 142 -36.53 -17.08 -16.32
N LEU A 143 -36.89 -18.36 -16.42
CA LEU A 143 -36.00 -19.50 -16.64
C LEU A 143 -35.77 -19.79 -18.13
N VAL A 144 -34.51 -19.97 -18.51
CA VAL A 144 -34.11 -20.24 -19.90
C VAL A 144 -32.91 -21.18 -19.95
N VAL A 145 -32.85 -22.04 -20.97
CA VAL A 145 -31.63 -22.79 -21.30
C VAL A 145 -30.72 -21.84 -22.05
N SER A 146 -29.62 -21.44 -21.42
CA SER A 146 -28.74 -20.42 -21.98
C SER A 146 -27.38 -20.98 -22.31
N LYS A 147 -27.07 -20.95 -23.62
CA LYS A 147 -25.70 -21.14 -24.13
C LYS A 147 -24.76 -20.01 -23.72
N ASP A 148 -25.27 -18.96 -23.08
CA ASP A 148 -24.51 -17.80 -22.59
C ASP A 148 -24.51 -17.70 -21.06
N ALA A 149 -25.08 -18.70 -20.35
CA ALA A 149 -25.01 -18.81 -18.91
C ALA A 149 -23.54 -19.06 -18.49
N GLY A 150 -22.77 -17.97 -18.37
CA GLY A 150 -21.39 -18.06 -17.90
C GLY A 150 -21.29 -18.76 -16.54
N LEU A 151 -20.10 -19.25 -16.22
CA LEU A 151 -19.81 -19.81 -14.89
C LEU A 151 -19.69 -18.66 -13.88
N ARG A 152 -20.84 -18.30 -13.27
CA ARG A 152 -20.90 -17.33 -12.17
C ARG A 152 -20.17 -17.87 -10.92
N ARG A 153 -19.77 -16.96 -10.02
CA ARG A 153 -18.87 -17.27 -8.88
C ARG A 153 -19.47 -18.29 -7.90
N ASP A 154 -20.76 -18.20 -7.65
CA ASP A 154 -21.59 -19.14 -6.88
C ASP A 154 -21.58 -20.58 -7.41
N ARG A 155 -21.45 -20.75 -8.73
CA ARG A 155 -21.35 -22.10 -9.31
C ARG A 155 -19.96 -22.71 -9.11
N GLN A 156 -18.92 -21.89 -8.99
CA GLN A 156 -17.56 -22.38 -8.77
C GLN A 156 -17.41 -23.07 -7.42
N SER A 157 -18.03 -22.52 -6.37
CA SER A 157 -17.99 -23.10 -5.04
C SER A 157 -18.78 -24.42 -4.96
N LEU A 158 -19.96 -24.49 -5.59
CA LEU A 158 -20.71 -25.74 -5.81
C LEU A 158 -19.83 -26.83 -6.44
N PHE A 159 -19.16 -26.53 -7.55
CA PHE A 159 -18.34 -27.54 -8.24
C PHE A 159 -17.06 -27.90 -7.48
N ARG A 160 -16.50 -26.98 -6.69
CA ARG A 160 -15.38 -27.31 -5.80
C ARG A 160 -15.79 -28.27 -4.69
N GLN A 161 -16.95 -28.05 -4.07
CA GLN A 161 -17.50 -28.98 -3.08
C GLN A 161 -17.80 -30.35 -3.71
N LEU A 162 -18.44 -30.37 -4.89
CA LEU A 162 -18.70 -31.61 -5.62
C LEU A 162 -17.41 -32.36 -5.98
N ARG A 163 -16.36 -31.65 -6.43
CA ARG A 163 -15.05 -32.25 -6.69
C ARG A 163 -14.46 -32.88 -5.43
N SER A 164 -14.62 -32.23 -4.26
CA SER A 164 -14.19 -32.78 -2.97
C SER A 164 -14.91 -34.09 -2.65
N TYR A 165 -16.24 -34.12 -2.83
CA TYR A 165 -17.05 -35.32 -2.59
C TYR A 165 -16.68 -36.47 -3.53
N LEU A 166 -16.46 -36.18 -4.82
CA LEU A 166 -15.99 -37.19 -5.77
C LEU A 166 -14.58 -37.70 -5.45
N ALA A 167 -13.68 -36.83 -5.01
CA ALA A 167 -12.34 -37.22 -4.61
C ALA A 167 -12.33 -38.14 -3.38
N ALA A 168 -13.27 -37.95 -2.45
CA ALA A 168 -13.45 -38.75 -1.24
C ALA A 168 -14.38 -39.98 -1.41
N ALA A 169 -15.09 -40.10 -2.54
CA ALA A 169 -16.08 -41.16 -2.76
C ALA A 169 -15.46 -42.57 -2.74
N GLU A 170 -16.24 -43.59 -2.40
CA GLU A 170 -15.80 -44.97 -2.52
C GLU A 170 -15.55 -45.36 -3.99
N GLU A 171 -14.67 -46.33 -4.22
CA GLU A 171 -14.27 -46.71 -5.59
C GLU A 171 -15.46 -47.16 -6.45
N ALA A 172 -16.42 -47.86 -5.87
CA ALA A 172 -17.61 -48.31 -6.57
C ALA A 172 -18.50 -47.14 -7.03
N GLU A 173 -18.72 -46.14 -6.16
CA GLU A 173 -19.51 -44.94 -6.46
C GLU A 173 -18.81 -44.06 -7.49
N TYR A 174 -17.49 -43.84 -7.33
CA TYR A 174 -16.67 -43.09 -8.28
C TYR A 174 -16.74 -43.72 -9.67
N ALA A 175 -16.51 -45.03 -9.79
CA ALA A 175 -16.55 -45.74 -11.05
C ALA A 175 -17.95 -45.72 -11.71
N GLN A 176 -19.02 -45.71 -10.91
CA GLN A 176 -20.39 -45.55 -11.43
C GLN A 176 -20.62 -44.16 -12.02
N VAL A 177 -20.13 -43.10 -11.36
CA VAL A 177 -20.19 -41.73 -11.88
C VAL A 177 -19.39 -41.59 -13.18
N VAL A 178 -18.19 -42.18 -13.27
CA VAL A 178 -17.39 -42.17 -14.50
C VAL A 178 -18.15 -42.81 -15.67
N ARG A 179 -18.68 -44.03 -15.49
CA ARG A 179 -19.45 -44.74 -16.55
C ARG A 179 -20.66 -43.95 -17.04
N LEU A 180 -21.35 -43.27 -16.12
CA LEU A 180 -22.47 -42.41 -16.49
C LEU A 180 -22.02 -41.29 -17.44
N LEU A 181 -20.93 -40.62 -17.09
CA LEU A 181 -20.47 -39.43 -17.79
C LEU A 181 -19.76 -39.78 -19.11
N GLU A 182 -19.16 -40.97 -19.22
CA GLU A 182 -18.62 -41.50 -20.49
C GLU A 182 -19.69 -41.67 -21.57
N SER A 183 -20.90 -42.06 -21.18
CA SER A 183 -22.00 -42.29 -22.13
C SER A 183 -22.56 -41.00 -22.74
N ARG A 184 -22.18 -39.83 -22.20
CA ARG A 184 -22.64 -38.51 -22.65
C ARG A 184 -21.83 -38.05 -23.87
N GLN A 185 -22.44 -37.19 -24.70
CA GLN A 185 -21.72 -36.45 -25.75
C GLN A 185 -21.52 -34.99 -25.30
N PRO A 186 -20.54 -34.71 -24.42
CA PRO A 186 -20.40 -33.40 -23.80
C PRO A 186 -19.94 -32.34 -24.81
N ASP A 187 -20.55 -31.17 -24.71
CA ASP A 187 -20.06 -29.96 -25.37
C ASP A 187 -18.73 -29.49 -24.74
N LEU A 188 -18.12 -28.43 -25.27
CA LEU A 188 -16.82 -27.97 -24.78
C LEU A 188 -16.83 -27.53 -23.30
N ARG A 189 -17.92 -26.90 -22.81
CA ARG A 189 -17.98 -26.45 -21.42
C ARG A 189 -18.16 -27.63 -20.48
N GLU A 190 -19.04 -28.56 -20.85
CA GLU A 190 -19.22 -29.80 -20.10
C GLU A 190 -17.91 -30.59 -20.06
N ARG A 191 -17.16 -30.71 -21.17
CA ARG A 191 -15.83 -31.35 -21.17
C ARG A 191 -14.86 -30.71 -20.18
N VAL A 192 -14.80 -29.38 -20.12
CA VAL A 192 -13.95 -28.67 -19.14
C VAL A 192 -14.41 -28.96 -17.71
N LEU A 193 -15.73 -28.99 -17.47
CA LEU A 193 -16.29 -29.29 -16.16
C LEU A 193 -16.00 -30.72 -15.73
N LEU A 194 -16.14 -31.69 -16.62
CA LEU A 194 -15.84 -33.10 -16.36
C LEU A 194 -14.36 -33.31 -16.05
N ALA A 195 -13.47 -32.70 -16.84
CA ALA A 195 -12.03 -32.69 -16.56
C ALA A 195 -11.71 -32.06 -15.20
N TYR A 196 -12.49 -31.05 -14.78
CA TYR A 196 -12.37 -30.45 -13.46
C TYR A 196 -12.92 -31.31 -12.32
N LEU A 197 -14.07 -31.94 -12.48
CA LEU A 197 -14.66 -32.76 -11.42
C LEU A 197 -13.87 -34.06 -11.21
N LEU A 198 -13.30 -34.60 -12.29
CA LEU A 198 -12.66 -35.92 -12.33
C LEU A 198 -11.22 -35.80 -12.90
N PRO A 199 -10.30 -35.11 -12.18
CA PRO A 199 -8.96 -34.81 -12.67
C PRO A 199 -8.06 -36.05 -12.86
N THR A 200 -8.45 -37.19 -12.29
CA THR A 200 -7.77 -38.48 -12.43
C THR A 200 -8.12 -39.17 -13.75
N GLU A 201 -9.20 -38.79 -14.44
CA GLU A 201 -9.51 -39.23 -15.80
C GLU A 201 -8.63 -38.48 -16.82
N ARG A 202 -7.35 -38.84 -16.88
CA ARG A 202 -6.30 -38.10 -17.60
C ARG A 202 -6.60 -37.89 -19.09
N ALA A 203 -7.27 -38.85 -19.73
CA ALA A 203 -7.70 -38.72 -21.12
C ALA A 203 -8.68 -37.56 -21.32
N TRP A 204 -9.59 -37.32 -20.35
CA TRP A 204 -10.56 -36.24 -20.43
C TRP A 204 -9.90 -34.88 -20.22
N VAL A 205 -8.96 -34.80 -19.27
CA VAL A 205 -8.14 -33.59 -19.03
C VAL A 205 -7.34 -33.22 -20.27
N ALA A 206 -6.60 -34.18 -20.84
CA ALA A 206 -5.80 -33.97 -22.05
C ALA A 206 -6.69 -33.52 -23.23
N GLN A 207 -7.84 -34.18 -23.43
CA GLN A 207 -8.77 -33.82 -24.50
C GLN A 207 -9.36 -32.42 -24.28
N ALA A 208 -9.72 -32.06 -23.06
CA ALA A 208 -10.20 -30.71 -22.71
C ALA A 208 -9.14 -29.64 -22.99
N CYS A 209 -7.88 -29.87 -22.60
CA CYS A 209 -6.76 -28.97 -22.88
C CYS A 209 -6.55 -28.76 -24.38
N ILE A 210 -6.50 -29.85 -25.16
CA ILE A 210 -6.32 -29.78 -26.62
C ILE A 210 -7.47 -29.02 -27.27
N THR A 211 -8.72 -29.29 -26.85
CA THR A 211 -9.91 -28.72 -27.48
C THR A 211 -10.00 -27.23 -27.16
N LEU A 212 -9.84 -26.84 -25.88
CA LEU A 212 -9.85 -25.45 -25.44
C LEU A 212 -8.67 -24.65 -26.02
N GLY A 213 -7.49 -25.27 -26.13
CA GLY A 213 -6.30 -24.67 -26.75
C GLY A 213 -6.47 -24.33 -28.23
N LYS A 214 -7.36 -25.01 -28.96
CA LYS A 214 -7.66 -24.74 -30.38
C LYS A 214 -8.66 -23.61 -30.62
N VAL A 215 -9.42 -23.20 -29.61
CA VAL A 215 -10.42 -22.11 -29.75
C VAL A 215 -9.70 -20.80 -30.10
N LYS A 216 -10.11 -20.11 -31.18
CA LYS A 216 -9.41 -18.89 -31.64
C LYS A 216 -9.79 -17.64 -30.85
N ALA A 217 -11.07 -17.42 -30.58
CA ALA A 217 -11.60 -16.28 -29.84
C ALA A 217 -12.50 -16.77 -28.70
N LEU A 218 -12.16 -16.44 -27.46
CA LEU A 218 -12.99 -16.69 -26.30
C LEU A 218 -13.74 -15.39 -25.98
N THR A 219 -15.07 -15.44 -25.97
CA THR A 219 -15.88 -14.35 -25.42
C THR A 219 -15.62 -14.22 -23.92
N GLY A 220 -15.95 -13.07 -23.31
CA GLY A 220 -15.73 -12.82 -21.88
C GLY A 220 -16.31 -13.90 -20.95
N GLN A 221 -17.33 -14.64 -21.41
CA GLN A 221 -17.99 -15.73 -20.68
C GLN A 221 -17.11 -16.98 -20.45
N TRP A 222 -16.02 -17.16 -21.20
CA TRP A 222 -15.11 -18.30 -21.07
C TRP A 222 -14.00 -18.09 -20.03
N ARG A 223 -13.78 -16.84 -19.59
CA ARG A 223 -12.75 -16.50 -18.62
C ARG A 223 -12.79 -17.32 -17.33
N PRO A 224 -13.95 -17.59 -16.70
CA PRO A 224 -14.00 -18.40 -15.48
C PRO A 224 -13.76 -19.91 -15.70
N TRP A 225 -13.81 -20.41 -16.94
CA TRP A 225 -13.66 -21.84 -17.24
C TRP A 225 -12.19 -22.28 -17.36
N VAL A 226 -11.31 -21.40 -17.82
CA VAL A 226 -9.88 -21.70 -17.97
C VAL A 226 -9.22 -22.05 -16.62
N PRO A 227 -9.43 -21.28 -15.54
CA PRO A 227 -8.95 -21.63 -14.20
C PRO A 227 -9.38 -23.01 -13.71
N LEU A 228 -10.64 -23.42 -13.93
CA LEU A 228 -11.10 -24.74 -13.52
C LEU A 228 -10.30 -25.85 -14.21
N LEU A 229 -10.06 -25.73 -15.52
CA LEU A 229 -9.23 -26.70 -16.22
C LEU A 229 -7.80 -26.70 -15.70
N GLN A 230 -7.25 -25.52 -15.42
CA GLN A 230 -5.90 -25.36 -14.87
C GLN A 230 -5.75 -26.08 -13.50
N CYS A 231 -6.76 -26.10 -12.63
CA CYS A 231 -6.74 -26.87 -11.37
C CYS A 231 -6.61 -28.41 -11.55
N SER A 232 -6.71 -28.91 -12.79
CA SER A 232 -6.74 -30.34 -13.11
C SER A 232 -5.50 -30.83 -13.87
N LEU A 233 -4.59 -29.90 -14.20
CA LEU A 233 -3.33 -30.22 -14.86
C LEU A 233 -2.40 -30.98 -13.92
N ALA A 234 -1.71 -32.00 -14.41
CA ALA A 234 -0.67 -32.71 -13.65
C ALA A 234 0.67 -32.78 -14.39
N SER A 235 0.81 -32.06 -15.50
CA SER A 235 2.03 -32.07 -16.32
C SER A 235 2.21 -30.75 -17.06
N VAL A 236 3.45 -30.46 -17.47
CA VAL A 236 3.78 -29.27 -18.27
C VAL A 236 3.22 -29.40 -19.69
N GLU A 237 3.15 -30.62 -20.23
CA GLU A 237 2.62 -30.90 -21.56
C GLU A 237 1.15 -30.51 -21.69
N GLU A 238 0.35 -30.76 -20.65
CA GLU A 238 -1.05 -30.33 -20.60
C GLU A 238 -1.20 -28.81 -20.48
N LEU A 239 -0.30 -28.17 -19.73
CA LEU A 239 -0.26 -26.71 -19.63
C LEU A 239 0.08 -26.08 -20.99
N GLU A 240 1.07 -26.63 -21.71
CA GLU A 240 1.45 -26.16 -23.04
C GLU A 240 0.35 -26.40 -24.09
N SER A 241 -0.44 -27.47 -23.92
CA SER A 241 -1.60 -27.75 -24.77
C SER A 241 -2.67 -26.65 -24.72
N LEU A 242 -2.72 -25.84 -23.64
CA LEU A 242 -3.59 -24.65 -23.55
C LEU A 242 -3.12 -23.49 -24.43
N ARG A 243 -1.91 -23.52 -25.00
CA ARG A 243 -1.35 -22.52 -25.91
C ARG A 243 -1.43 -21.10 -25.32
N LYS A 244 -2.23 -20.20 -25.92
CA LYS A 244 -2.41 -18.80 -25.49
C LYS A 244 -3.11 -18.67 -24.13
N ARG A 245 -3.61 -19.76 -23.54
CA ARG A 245 -4.41 -19.77 -22.29
C ARG A 245 -3.65 -20.33 -21.09
N ARG A 246 -2.34 -20.56 -21.22
CA ARG A 246 -1.50 -21.04 -20.11
C ARG A 246 -1.32 -20.01 -19.00
N GLY A 247 -1.41 -18.72 -19.30
CA GLY A 247 -1.23 -17.63 -18.34
C GLY A 247 -2.43 -17.40 -17.42
N PHE A 248 -2.17 -16.79 -16.26
CA PHE A 248 -3.20 -16.42 -15.29
C PHE A 248 -4.09 -15.28 -15.79
N GLN A 249 -5.39 -15.37 -15.51
CA GLN A 249 -6.37 -14.38 -15.95
C GLN A 249 -6.73 -13.42 -14.82
N VAL A 250 -6.73 -12.13 -15.14
CA VAL A 250 -7.16 -11.05 -14.24
C VAL A 250 -8.60 -11.28 -13.78
N GLY A 251 -8.84 -11.17 -12.48
CA GLY A 251 -10.15 -11.36 -11.84
C GLY A 251 -10.59 -12.81 -11.60
N HIS A 252 -9.81 -13.80 -12.05
CA HIS A 252 -10.16 -15.23 -11.94
C HIS A 252 -9.02 -16.11 -11.39
N THR A 253 -7.99 -15.50 -10.85
CA THR A 253 -6.83 -16.19 -10.27
C THR A 253 -6.86 -15.95 -8.78
N ASP A 254 -6.87 -17.03 -8.02
CA ASP A 254 -6.88 -17.01 -6.55
C ASP A 254 -5.86 -18.01 -6.00
N LEU A 255 -5.75 -18.04 -4.68
CA LEU A 255 -4.86 -18.94 -3.97
C LEU A 255 -5.17 -20.42 -4.24
N GLY A 256 -6.45 -20.77 -4.39
CA GLY A 256 -6.88 -22.14 -4.71
C GLY A 256 -6.27 -22.63 -6.01
N LEU A 257 -6.34 -21.82 -7.07
CA LEU A 257 -5.74 -22.12 -8.37
C LEU A 257 -4.21 -22.22 -8.30
N VAL A 258 -3.55 -21.16 -7.79
CA VAL A 258 -2.09 -21.08 -7.83
C VAL A 258 -1.45 -22.15 -6.94
N GLY A 259 -1.99 -22.37 -5.75
CA GLY A 259 -1.52 -23.41 -4.85
C GLY A 259 -1.73 -24.82 -5.42
N THR A 260 -2.90 -25.11 -5.99
CA THR A 260 -3.18 -26.43 -6.60
C THR A 260 -2.23 -26.73 -7.75
N LEU A 261 -1.95 -25.74 -8.61
CA LEU A 261 -0.97 -25.88 -9.69
C LEU A 261 0.45 -26.06 -9.18
N ALA A 262 0.84 -25.30 -8.15
CA ALA A 262 2.18 -25.39 -7.57
C ALA A 262 2.44 -26.78 -6.99
N ILE A 263 1.48 -27.32 -6.23
CA ILE A 263 1.54 -28.68 -5.68
C ILE A 263 1.60 -29.72 -6.81
N ALA A 264 0.74 -29.57 -7.82
CA ALA A 264 0.64 -30.55 -8.90
C ALA A 264 1.86 -30.59 -9.84
N LEU A 265 2.49 -29.45 -10.11
CA LEU A 265 3.61 -29.33 -11.05
C LEU A 265 4.97 -29.29 -10.35
N GLY A 266 5.01 -29.03 -9.04
CA GLY A 266 6.23 -28.88 -8.25
C GLY A 266 7.20 -27.86 -8.88
N PRO A 267 8.50 -28.21 -9.08
CA PRO A 267 9.49 -27.31 -9.68
C PRO A 267 9.15 -26.91 -11.11
N ALA A 268 8.38 -27.73 -11.83
CA ALA A 268 7.99 -27.46 -13.21
C ALA A 268 6.99 -26.28 -13.34
N SER A 269 6.47 -25.77 -12.22
CA SER A 269 5.68 -24.54 -12.16
C SER A 269 6.51 -23.25 -12.33
N ALA A 270 7.84 -23.31 -12.11
CA ALA A 270 8.71 -22.13 -12.09
C ALA A 270 8.65 -21.28 -13.38
N PRO A 271 8.66 -21.84 -14.61
CA PRO A 271 8.53 -21.04 -15.84
C PRO A 271 7.20 -20.29 -15.94
N LEU A 272 6.10 -20.90 -15.46
CA LEU A 272 4.78 -20.28 -15.46
C LEU A 272 4.72 -19.07 -14.50
N PHE A 273 5.26 -19.23 -13.29
CA PHE A 273 5.31 -18.17 -12.30
C PHE A 273 6.25 -17.04 -12.72
N SER A 274 7.41 -17.39 -13.28
CA SER A 274 8.35 -16.46 -13.90
C SER A 274 7.66 -15.56 -14.94
N ALA A 275 7.00 -16.17 -15.94
CA ALA A 275 6.30 -15.44 -17.00
C ALA A 275 5.19 -14.51 -16.47
N THR A 276 4.53 -14.90 -15.38
CA THR A 276 3.48 -14.09 -14.75
C THR A 276 4.06 -12.90 -14.01
N LEU A 277 5.16 -13.08 -13.26
CA LEU A 277 5.83 -12.00 -12.53
C LEU A 277 6.45 -10.97 -13.48
N ASP A 278 6.94 -11.41 -14.65
CA ASP A 278 7.53 -10.52 -15.66
C ASP A 278 6.50 -9.68 -16.43
N ASN A 279 5.23 -10.08 -16.40
CA ASN A 279 4.13 -9.36 -17.02
C ASN A 279 3.76 -8.13 -16.19
N THR A 280 4.09 -6.93 -16.69
CA THR A 280 3.80 -5.63 -16.05
C THR A 280 2.32 -5.33 -15.88
N TRP A 281 1.46 -6.03 -16.62
CA TRP A 281 0.01 -5.86 -16.58
C TRP A 281 -0.69 -6.90 -15.70
N ALA A 282 0.07 -7.78 -15.04
CA ALA A 282 -0.50 -8.74 -14.11
C ALA A 282 -1.06 -8.03 -12.86
N ASP A 283 -2.22 -8.49 -12.42
CA ASP A 283 -2.94 -7.97 -11.25
C ASP A 283 -2.07 -8.06 -9.97
N ALA A 284 -2.10 -7.02 -9.13
CA ALA A 284 -1.36 -6.98 -7.87
C ALA A 284 -1.78 -8.11 -6.90
N ALA A 285 -3.06 -8.50 -6.89
CA ALA A 285 -3.56 -9.61 -6.08
C ALA A 285 -3.00 -10.96 -6.57
N VAL A 286 -2.90 -11.13 -7.88
CA VAL A 286 -2.26 -12.31 -8.50
C VAL A 286 -0.81 -12.39 -8.08
N ARG A 287 -0.05 -11.30 -8.22
CA ARG A 287 1.36 -11.24 -7.83
C ARG A 287 1.56 -11.59 -6.35
N ARG A 288 0.74 -11.03 -5.46
CA ARG A 288 0.81 -11.34 -4.02
C ARG A 288 0.60 -12.83 -3.75
N THR A 289 -0.42 -13.42 -4.37
CA THR A 289 -0.72 -14.85 -4.24
C THR A 289 0.44 -15.71 -4.74
N LEU A 290 1.02 -15.38 -5.89
CA LEU A 290 2.19 -16.10 -6.42
C LEU A 290 3.39 -16.02 -5.48
N LEU A 291 3.67 -14.85 -4.91
CA LEU A 291 4.77 -14.67 -3.98
C LEU A 291 4.57 -15.46 -2.68
N GLU A 292 3.34 -15.49 -2.16
CA GLU A 292 2.98 -16.30 -0.99
C GLU A 292 3.21 -17.80 -1.25
N VAL A 293 2.89 -18.25 -2.47
CA VAL A 293 3.09 -19.63 -2.89
C VAL A 293 4.56 -19.96 -3.08
N LEU A 294 5.29 -19.15 -3.87
CA LEU A 294 6.72 -19.33 -4.12
C LEU A 294 7.55 -19.36 -2.83
N ALA A 295 7.21 -18.55 -1.83
CA ALA A 295 7.93 -18.51 -0.56
C ALA A 295 7.82 -19.79 0.28
N ARG A 296 6.94 -20.72 -0.09
CA ARG A 296 6.71 -22.01 0.60
C ARG A 296 7.11 -23.23 -0.21
N MET A 297 7.56 -23.04 -1.45
CA MET A 297 7.92 -24.16 -2.33
C MET A 297 9.36 -24.60 -2.02
N PRO A 298 9.59 -25.87 -1.62
CA PRO A 298 10.91 -26.37 -1.25
C PRO A 298 11.73 -26.79 -2.48
N TYR A 299 11.75 -25.98 -3.53
CA TYR A 299 12.48 -26.28 -4.77
C TYR A 299 13.44 -25.16 -5.16
N ASP A 300 14.60 -25.55 -5.68
CA ASP A 300 15.64 -24.62 -6.14
C ASP A 300 15.11 -23.75 -7.29
N GLU A 301 14.36 -24.35 -8.21
CA GLU A 301 13.77 -23.67 -9.38
C GLU A 301 12.81 -22.56 -8.95
N THR A 302 12.01 -22.80 -7.90
CA THR A 302 11.07 -21.80 -7.38
C THR A 302 11.77 -20.68 -6.61
N PHE A 303 12.82 -21.01 -5.84
CA PHE A 303 13.62 -19.98 -5.16
C PHE A 303 14.41 -19.13 -6.17
N ALA A 304 14.95 -19.75 -7.24
CA ALA A 304 15.63 -19.04 -8.31
C ALA A 304 14.73 -18.03 -9.02
N VAL A 305 13.41 -18.29 -9.13
CA VAL A 305 12.43 -17.31 -9.65
C VAL A 305 12.41 -16.03 -8.81
N LEU A 306 12.50 -16.15 -7.47
CA LEU A 306 12.57 -15.01 -6.55
C LEU A 306 13.93 -14.31 -6.63
N ALA A 307 15.02 -15.08 -6.58
CA ALA A 307 16.40 -14.57 -6.60
C ALA A 307 16.71 -13.78 -7.89
N ALA A 308 16.18 -14.22 -9.03
CA ALA A 308 16.31 -13.53 -10.32
C ALA A 308 15.58 -12.17 -10.38
N ARG A 309 14.81 -11.77 -9.35
CA ARG A 309 13.95 -10.58 -9.39
C ARG A 309 13.96 -9.78 -8.09
N LEU A 310 15.02 -9.86 -7.31
CA LEU A 310 15.13 -9.16 -6.02
C LEU A 310 15.06 -7.61 -6.14
N ALA A 311 15.35 -7.02 -7.29
CA ALA A 311 15.14 -5.59 -7.49
C ALA A 311 13.65 -5.20 -7.59
N VAL A 312 12.76 -6.15 -7.90
CA VAL A 312 11.33 -5.92 -8.14
C VAL A 312 10.56 -5.81 -6.81
N LYS A 313 9.60 -4.87 -6.75
CA LYS A 313 8.76 -4.62 -5.57
C LYS A 313 8.11 -5.91 -5.05
N HIS A 314 8.04 -6.04 -3.72
CA HIS A 314 7.49 -7.18 -2.96
C HIS A 314 8.29 -8.50 -3.04
N ILE A 315 9.18 -8.68 -4.03
CA ILE A 315 9.94 -9.92 -4.20
C ILE A 315 10.99 -10.14 -3.10
N PRO A 316 11.78 -9.13 -2.67
CA PRO A 316 12.70 -9.28 -1.53
C PRO A 316 12.06 -9.80 -0.26
N THR A 317 10.83 -9.35 0.02
CA THR A 317 10.06 -9.78 1.19
C THR A 317 9.78 -11.27 1.13
N ALA A 318 9.24 -11.73 -0.02
CA ALA A 318 8.95 -13.14 -0.25
C ALA A 318 10.23 -14.00 -0.28
N ALA A 319 11.33 -13.48 -0.83
CA ALA A 319 12.63 -14.16 -0.84
C ALA A 319 13.21 -14.29 0.57
N ALA A 320 13.10 -13.26 1.42
CA ALA A 320 13.49 -13.33 2.82
C ALA A 320 12.63 -14.33 3.59
N GLU A 321 11.31 -14.34 3.37
CA GLU A 321 10.40 -15.32 3.95
C GLU A 321 10.71 -16.76 3.51
N ALA A 322 11.13 -16.95 2.24
CA ALA A 322 11.58 -18.23 1.73
C ALA A 322 12.93 -18.62 2.37
N ALA A 323 13.83 -17.65 2.57
CA ALA A 323 15.15 -17.89 3.14
C ALA A 323 15.12 -18.35 4.59
N GLU A 324 14.17 -17.83 5.38
CA GLU A 324 13.96 -18.29 6.76
C GLU A 324 13.39 -19.72 6.82
N ARG A 325 12.61 -20.13 5.81
CA ARG A 325 12.05 -21.50 5.72
C ARG A 325 13.06 -22.51 5.15
N PHE A 326 13.90 -22.05 4.24
CA PHE A 326 14.84 -22.88 3.49
C PHE A 326 16.26 -22.30 3.59
N PRO A 327 16.88 -22.37 4.79
CA PRO A 327 18.09 -21.62 5.07
C PRO A 327 19.34 -22.16 4.36
N ARG A 328 19.42 -23.47 4.08
CA ARG A 328 20.57 -24.07 3.37
C ARG A 328 20.52 -23.75 1.88
N ARG A 329 19.33 -23.87 1.27
CA ARG A 329 18.99 -23.48 -0.11
C ARG A 329 19.18 -22.00 -0.33
N ALA A 330 18.73 -21.17 0.61
CA ALA A 330 18.89 -19.72 0.51
C ALA A 330 20.35 -19.29 0.52
N LEU A 331 21.21 -19.90 1.36
CA LEU A 331 22.64 -19.61 1.33
C LEU A 331 23.23 -19.90 -0.05
N ARG A 332 22.95 -21.09 -0.61
CA ARG A 332 23.48 -21.51 -1.91
C ARG A 332 22.97 -20.65 -3.06
N LEU A 333 21.65 -20.38 -3.11
CA LEU A 333 21.04 -19.65 -4.23
C LEU A 333 21.23 -18.14 -4.14
N LEU A 334 21.28 -17.54 -2.94
CA LEU A 334 21.64 -16.13 -2.79
C LEU A 334 23.12 -15.89 -3.11
N ALA A 335 24.01 -16.83 -2.78
CA ALA A 335 25.41 -16.75 -3.20
C ALA A 335 25.54 -16.83 -4.73
N ALA A 336 24.83 -17.75 -5.39
CA ALA A 336 24.79 -17.84 -6.85
C ALA A 336 24.24 -16.55 -7.49
N ALA A 337 23.14 -16.01 -6.96
CA ALA A 337 22.56 -14.74 -7.44
C ALA A 337 23.50 -13.55 -7.21
N ALA A 338 24.22 -13.51 -6.08
CA ALA A 338 25.21 -12.46 -5.78
C ALA A 338 26.45 -12.50 -6.69
N CYS A 339 26.71 -13.65 -7.34
CA CYS A 339 27.75 -13.82 -8.35
C CYS A 339 27.25 -13.60 -9.79
N GLY A 340 25.97 -13.25 -9.99
CA GLY A 340 25.37 -13.10 -11.31
C GLY A 340 25.10 -14.42 -12.03
N GLU A 341 25.14 -15.56 -11.33
CA GLU A 341 24.87 -16.89 -11.93
C GLU A 341 23.35 -17.12 -12.11
N ILE A 342 22.51 -16.45 -11.33
CA ILE A 342 21.05 -16.43 -11.48
C ILE A 342 20.64 -15.10 -12.11
N VAL A 343 20.41 -15.12 -13.43
CA VAL A 343 20.17 -13.90 -14.21
C VAL A 343 18.67 -13.64 -14.42
N GLY A 344 18.22 -12.48 -13.97
CA GLY A 344 16.89 -11.94 -14.26
C GLY A 344 16.84 -11.14 -15.56
N ILE A 345 15.65 -11.04 -16.17
CA ILE A 345 15.43 -10.23 -17.38
C ILE A 345 15.54 -8.72 -17.08
N ARG A 346 15.24 -8.30 -15.85
CA ARG A 346 15.14 -6.90 -15.45
C ARG A 346 16.17 -6.57 -14.37
N ASP A 347 16.93 -5.50 -14.58
CA ASP A 347 17.91 -4.95 -13.63
C ASP A 347 18.87 -6.00 -13.02
N PRO A 348 19.72 -6.67 -13.84
CA PRO A 348 20.62 -7.71 -13.35
C PRO A 348 21.53 -7.24 -12.21
N GLN A 349 22.13 -6.05 -12.37
CA GLN A 349 23.01 -5.45 -11.36
C GLN A 349 22.26 -5.13 -10.05
N GLY A 350 21.04 -4.59 -10.14
CA GLY A 350 20.20 -4.36 -8.96
C GLY A 350 19.81 -5.65 -8.24
N ASN A 351 19.57 -6.74 -8.98
CA ASN A 351 19.28 -8.05 -8.39
C ASN A 351 20.51 -8.63 -7.67
N GLU A 352 21.69 -8.57 -8.29
CA GLU A 352 22.95 -9.03 -7.69
C GLU A 352 23.24 -8.28 -6.38
N GLN A 353 23.08 -6.95 -6.39
CA GLN A 353 23.27 -6.13 -5.20
C GLN A 353 22.25 -6.47 -4.10
N ALA A 354 20.98 -6.64 -4.45
CA ALA A 354 19.94 -7.04 -3.50
C ALA A 354 20.18 -8.46 -2.95
N ALA A 355 20.73 -9.37 -3.76
CA ALA A 355 21.13 -10.71 -3.33
C ALA A 355 22.26 -10.64 -2.29
N ARG A 356 23.28 -9.79 -2.51
CA ARG A 356 24.37 -9.56 -1.54
C ARG A 356 23.85 -9.01 -0.21
N GLU A 357 22.90 -8.09 -0.25
CA GLU A 357 22.29 -7.52 0.96
C GLU A 357 21.48 -8.56 1.75
N LEU A 358 20.66 -9.37 1.08
CA LEU A 358 19.93 -10.46 1.71
C LEU A 358 20.87 -11.55 2.24
N LEU A 359 21.91 -11.93 1.47
CA LEU A 359 22.90 -12.92 1.88
C LEU A 359 23.66 -12.46 3.12
N ALA A 360 24.07 -11.19 3.20
CA ALA A 360 24.73 -10.66 4.39
C ALA A 360 23.84 -10.80 5.64
N GLY A 361 22.54 -10.49 5.53
CA GLY A 361 21.58 -10.70 6.61
C GLY A 361 21.42 -12.18 6.98
N HIS A 362 21.43 -13.06 5.98
CA HIS A 362 21.33 -14.51 6.15
C HIS A 362 22.54 -15.11 6.89
N LEU A 363 23.76 -14.71 6.52
CA LEU A 363 25.01 -15.16 7.13
C LEU A 363 25.10 -14.80 8.63
N VAL A 364 24.53 -13.66 9.04
CA VAL A 364 24.47 -13.27 10.45
C VAL A 364 23.58 -14.22 11.25
N ARG A 365 22.42 -14.59 10.70
CA ARG A 365 21.41 -15.40 11.38
C ARG A 365 21.76 -16.88 11.41
N HIS A 366 22.45 -17.35 10.38
CA HIS A 366 22.76 -18.76 10.16
C HIS A 366 24.28 -18.98 10.01
N ALA A 367 25.07 -18.36 10.89
CA ALA A 367 26.53 -18.45 10.88
C ALA A 367 27.03 -19.90 11.04
N ASP A 368 26.29 -20.72 11.76
CA ASP A 368 26.49 -22.15 11.96
C ASP A 368 26.34 -22.97 10.66
N LEU A 369 25.45 -22.56 9.76
CA LEU A 369 25.23 -23.22 8.47
C LEU A 369 26.35 -22.96 7.45
N VAL A 370 27.13 -21.89 7.62
CA VAL A 370 28.18 -21.53 6.66
C VAL A 370 29.17 -22.67 6.46
N ALA A 371 29.61 -23.29 7.55
CA ALA A 371 30.60 -24.38 7.50
C ALA A 371 30.09 -25.61 6.74
N SER A 372 28.79 -25.93 6.85
CA SER A 372 28.20 -27.12 6.22
C SER A 372 27.86 -26.91 4.75
N VAL A 373 27.52 -25.69 4.33
CA VAL A 373 27.18 -25.37 2.93
C VAL A 373 28.42 -25.01 2.09
N ARG A 374 29.48 -24.49 2.72
CA ARG A 374 30.71 -24.05 2.04
C ARG A 374 31.32 -25.09 1.05
N PRO A 375 31.26 -26.41 1.28
CA PRO A 375 31.74 -27.41 0.32
C PRO A 375 30.97 -27.46 -1.00
N GLU A 376 29.68 -27.08 -0.98
CA GLU A 376 28.81 -27.10 -2.17
C GLU A 376 28.92 -25.83 -3.02
N LEU A 377 29.56 -24.79 -2.49
CA LEU A 377 29.70 -23.51 -3.16
C LEU A 377 30.85 -23.52 -4.19
N SER A 378 30.62 -22.84 -5.30
CA SER A 378 31.67 -22.54 -6.30
C SER A 378 32.76 -21.66 -5.69
N ALA A 379 33.93 -21.58 -6.34
CA ALA A 379 35.03 -20.72 -5.86
C ALA A 379 34.62 -19.24 -5.78
N ALA A 380 33.83 -18.76 -6.75
CA ALA A 380 33.31 -17.39 -6.78
C ALA A 380 32.32 -17.14 -5.64
N GLN A 381 31.38 -18.08 -5.42
CA GLN A 381 30.40 -18.00 -4.33
C GLN A 381 31.07 -17.98 -2.96
N ARG A 382 32.10 -18.81 -2.74
CA ARG A 382 32.89 -18.81 -1.50
C ARG A 382 33.57 -17.47 -1.24
N ALA A 383 34.16 -16.86 -2.27
CA ALA A 383 34.81 -15.56 -2.13
C ALA A 383 33.82 -14.47 -1.69
N VAL A 384 32.60 -14.47 -2.23
CA VAL A 384 31.54 -13.53 -1.82
C VAL A 384 31.11 -13.76 -0.38
N VAL A 385 30.89 -15.03 0.03
CA VAL A 385 30.52 -15.37 1.41
C VAL A 385 31.61 -14.95 2.40
N ASP A 386 32.88 -15.23 2.09
CA ASP A 386 34.02 -14.88 2.94
C ASP A 386 34.20 -13.34 3.04
N GLU A 387 34.05 -12.61 1.92
CA GLU A 387 34.07 -11.13 1.89
C GLU A 387 32.97 -10.52 2.78
N LEU A 388 31.73 -11.00 2.64
CA LEU A 388 30.60 -10.52 3.43
C LEU A 388 30.75 -10.89 4.92
N GLY A 389 31.24 -12.10 5.21
CA GLY A 389 31.55 -12.54 6.57
C GLY A 389 32.59 -11.66 7.26
N ALA A 390 33.67 -11.29 6.56
CA ALA A 390 34.70 -10.39 7.09
C ALA A 390 34.15 -8.99 7.40
N ARG A 391 33.23 -8.47 6.57
CA ARG A 391 32.56 -7.18 6.82
C ARG A 391 31.68 -7.18 8.07
N ILE A 392 31.11 -8.33 8.44
CA ILE A 392 30.23 -8.49 9.60
C ILE A 392 31.02 -8.45 10.93
N ALA A 393 32.30 -8.80 10.94
CA ALA A 393 33.10 -8.94 12.17
C ALA A 393 33.33 -7.64 13.00
N GLY A 394 33.02 -6.45 12.47
CA GLY A 394 32.85 -5.18 13.22
C GLY A 394 34.11 -4.50 13.81
N ARG A 395 33.93 -3.30 14.37
CA ARG A 395 34.88 -2.48 15.15
C ARG A 395 34.54 -2.54 16.65
N PRO A 396 35.50 -2.27 17.55
CA PRO A 396 35.23 -2.23 18.99
C PRO A 396 34.28 -1.08 19.38
N THR A 397 33.51 -1.24 20.45
CA THR A 397 32.56 -0.22 20.95
C THR A 397 33.25 0.84 21.81
N ALA A 398 32.74 2.07 21.76
CA ALA A 398 33.22 3.20 22.54
C ALA A 398 32.83 3.07 24.03
N PRO A 399 33.67 3.53 24.98
CA PRO A 399 33.30 3.57 26.39
C PRO A 399 32.12 4.52 26.66
N VAL A 400 31.19 4.13 27.54
CA VAL A 400 29.98 4.92 27.84
C VAL A 400 30.33 6.32 28.39
N GLY A 401 31.40 6.44 29.18
CA GLY A 401 31.82 7.71 29.79
C GLY A 401 32.39 8.75 28.82
N SER A 402 32.70 8.38 27.57
CA SER A 402 33.14 9.34 26.53
C SER A 402 32.00 9.85 25.65
N LEU A 403 30.76 9.39 25.88
CA LEU A 403 29.59 9.78 25.09
C LEU A 403 28.78 10.87 25.82
N PRO A 404 28.16 11.82 25.10
CA PRO A 404 27.29 12.82 25.72
C PRO A 404 26.07 12.20 26.41
N GLU A 405 25.55 12.92 27.41
CA GLU A 405 24.44 12.44 28.24
C GLU A 405 23.20 12.07 27.41
N LEU A 406 22.96 12.78 26.30
CA LEU A 406 21.88 12.48 25.37
C LEU A 406 21.94 11.05 24.78
N LEU A 407 23.13 10.47 24.58
CA LEU A 407 23.30 9.11 24.04
C LEU A 407 23.35 8.02 25.11
N VAL A 408 23.53 8.41 26.37
CA VAL A 408 23.69 7.51 27.53
C VAL A 408 22.42 7.45 28.39
N ASN A 409 21.82 8.61 28.67
CA ASN A 409 20.63 8.78 29.50
C ASN A 409 19.73 9.89 28.92
N PRO A 410 19.02 9.62 27.80
CA PRO A 410 18.20 10.60 27.10
C PRO A 410 16.93 11.01 27.89
N PRO A 411 16.29 12.14 27.54
CA PRO A 411 15.11 12.66 28.24
C PRO A 411 13.93 11.68 28.40
N TRP A 412 13.76 10.73 27.49
CA TRP A 412 12.68 9.72 27.57
C TRP A 412 12.96 8.55 28.51
N GLU A 413 14.21 8.35 28.95
CA GLU A 413 14.57 7.35 29.97
C GLU A 413 14.58 7.94 31.39
N ARG A 414 14.64 9.28 31.49
CA ARG A 414 14.63 9.99 32.77
C ARG A 414 13.23 9.98 33.39
N LYS A 415 13.16 9.91 34.72
CA LYS A 415 11.90 10.16 35.45
C LYS A 415 11.51 11.61 35.27
N ARG A 416 10.40 11.87 34.55
CA ARG A 416 9.86 13.23 34.37
C ARG A 416 9.63 13.91 35.71
N THR A 417 10.36 14.98 35.98
CA THR A 417 9.99 15.98 36.98
C THR A 417 8.70 16.63 36.51
N ARG A 418 7.69 16.70 37.37
CA ARG A 418 6.36 17.24 37.02
C ARG A 418 6.46 18.76 36.88
N ALA A 419 7.01 19.23 35.76
CA ALA A 419 7.21 20.66 35.47
C ALA A 419 5.89 21.32 35.03
N ARG A 420 4.95 21.42 35.98
CA ARG A 420 3.88 22.44 36.01
C ARG A 420 3.08 22.25 37.30
N THR A 421 3.64 22.70 38.41
CA THR A 421 2.78 23.29 39.44
C THR A 421 2.23 24.56 38.82
N ARG A 422 0.92 24.64 38.54
CA ARG A 422 0.25 25.95 38.41
C ARG A 422 0.80 26.80 39.56
N ALA A 423 1.27 28.02 39.28
CA ALA A 423 1.82 28.89 40.32
C ALA A 423 0.91 28.81 41.56
N ALA A 424 1.44 28.20 42.63
CA ALA A 424 0.68 27.93 43.83
C ALA A 424 0.29 29.31 44.40
N GLY A 425 -0.99 29.66 44.27
CA GLY A 425 -1.52 30.97 44.68
C GLY A 425 -2.45 31.67 43.68
N ALA A 426 -2.59 31.20 42.44
CA ALA A 426 -3.60 31.75 41.53
C ALA A 426 -5.00 31.20 41.89
N GLU A 427 -5.82 32.03 42.53
CA GLU A 427 -7.22 31.74 42.82
C GLU A 427 -7.93 31.15 41.59
N ASP A 428 -8.64 30.03 41.77
CA ASP A 428 -9.51 29.38 40.78
C ASP A 428 -10.71 30.26 40.33
N SER A 429 -10.72 31.55 40.72
CA SER A 429 -11.81 32.52 40.52
C SER A 429 -11.57 33.51 39.37
N ALA A 430 -10.38 33.56 38.77
CA ALA A 430 -10.13 34.46 37.65
C ALA A 430 -10.85 34.00 36.36
N PRO A 431 -11.57 34.89 35.64
CA PRO A 431 -12.28 34.51 34.41
C PRO A 431 -11.31 33.95 33.38
N GLN A 432 -11.73 32.89 32.69
CA GLN A 432 -10.91 32.24 31.67
C GLN A 432 -10.67 33.22 30.51
N PRO A 433 -9.42 33.36 30.02
CA PRO A 433 -9.15 34.18 28.86
C PRO A 433 -9.96 33.62 27.69
N SER A 434 -10.70 34.50 27.00
CA SER A 434 -11.46 34.18 25.80
C SER A 434 -11.07 35.19 24.72
N PRO A 435 -10.96 34.78 23.45
CA PRO A 435 -10.61 35.71 22.38
C PRO A 435 -11.69 36.79 22.24
N PRO A 436 -11.32 38.00 21.76
CA PRO A 436 -12.29 39.06 21.47
C PRO A 436 -13.43 38.56 20.56
N ALA A 437 -14.68 38.87 20.91
CA ALA A 437 -15.86 38.34 20.22
C ALA A 437 -16.01 38.86 18.78
N ASP A 438 -15.40 40.00 18.48
CA ASP A 438 -15.36 40.71 17.20
C ASP A 438 -14.24 40.23 16.26
N LEU A 439 -13.42 39.27 16.69
CA LEU A 439 -12.28 38.81 15.89
C LEU A 439 -12.68 37.96 14.66
N CYS A 440 -13.91 37.43 14.64
CA CYS A 440 -14.40 36.58 13.56
C CYS A 440 -14.58 37.37 12.26
N ARG A 441 -13.77 37.07 11.24
CA ARG A 441 -13.81 37.77 9.96
C ARG A 441 -13.32 36.90 8.79
N ILE A 442 -13.64 37.36 7.58
CA ILE A 442 -13.08 36.83 6.34
C ILE A 442 -12.08 37.86 5.82
N ASP A 443 -10.81 37.49 5.80
CA ASP A 443 -9.72 38.30 5.31
C ASP A 443 -9.36 37.82 3.91
N TRP A 444 -9.55 38.62 2.86
CA TRP A 444 -9.33 38.22 1.47
C TRP A 444 -8.00 38.77 0.95
N LEU A 445 -7.20 37.93 0.27
CA LEU A 445 -6.07 38.40 -0.53
C LEU A 445 -6.57 39.05 -1.83
N PRO A 446 -5.76 39.91 -2.48
CA PRO A 446 -6.11 40.49 -3.77
C PRO A 446 -6.48 39.42 -4.81
N GLY A 447 -7.67 39.51 -5.41
CA GLY A 447 -8.17 38.58 -6.44
C GLY A 447 -8.74 37.24 -5.93
N GLU A 448 -8.57 36.94 -4.64
CA GLU A 448 -9.00 35.66 -4.04
C GLU A 448 -10.52 35.56 -3.95
N ARG A 449 -11.19 36.68 -3.68
CA ARG A 449 -12.65 36.73 -3.59
C ARG A 449 -13.30 36.39 -4.94
N GLU A 450 -12.76 36.91 -6.03
CA GLU A 450 -13.21 36.65 -7.39
C GLU A 450 -12.96 35.18 -7.76
N GLU A 451 -11.82 34.63 -7.38
CA GLU A 451 -11.50 33.21 -7.56
C GLU A 451 -12.48 32.28 -6.86
N PHE A 452 -12.83 32.57 -5.61
CA PHE A 452 -13.79 31.79 -4.85
C PHE A 452 -15.20 31.88 -5.46
N ASN A 453 -15.51 32.94 -6.20
CA ASN A 453 -16.78 33.12 -6.88
C ASN A 453 -16.86 32.46 -8.27
N ARG A 454 -15.73 32.05 -8.88
CA ARG A 454 -15.69 31.40 -10.21
C ARG A 454 -16.41 30.04 -10.26
N GLY A 455 -16.71 29.42 -9.13
CA GLY A 455 -17.43 28.15 -9.02
C GLY A 455 -18.95 28.26 -8.88
N LEU A 456 -19.55 29.43 -9.16
CA LEU A 456 -21.01 29.61 -9.06
C LEU A 456 -21.72 28.71 -10.10
N PRO A 457 -22.62 27.79 -9.68
CA PRO A 457 -23.37 26.96 -10.60
C PRO A 457 -24.38 27.79 -11.40
N GLU A 458 -24.79 27.30 -12.57
CA GLU A 458 -25.89 27.88 -13.34
C GLU A 458 -27.18 27.90 -12.51
N ALA A 459 -28.04 28.89 -12.80
CA ALA A 459 -29.34 29.02 -12.15
C ALA A 459 -30.21 27.81 -12.50
N LEU A 460 -30.93 27.30 -11.50
CA LEU A 460 -31.85 26.19 -11.70
C LEU A 460 -33.14 26.70 -12.38
N ASP A 461 -33.52 26.13 -13.52
CA ASP A 461 -34.76 26.48 -14.23
C ASP A 461 -36.04 25.92 -13.55
N ALA A 462 -35.90 25.11 -12.49
CA ALA A 462 -37.00 24.49 -11.77
C ALA A 462 -37.46 25.30 -10.54
N ASP A 463 -38.70 25.09 -10.10
CA ASP A 463 -39.22 25.70 -8.86
C ASP A 463 -38.42 25.19 -7.65
N TRP A 464 -37.71 26.11 -7.00
CA TRP A 464 -36.84 25.83 -5.87
C TRP A 464 -37.57 25.67 -4.53
N ARG A 465 -38.83 26.12 -4.43
CA ARG A 465 -39.58 26.13 -3.16
C ARG A 465 -39.76 24.74 -2.55
N PRO A 466 -40.16 23.69 -3.32
CA PRO A 466 -40.30 22.33 -2.77
C PRO A 466 -38.96 21.73 -2.32
N ILE A 467 -37.85 22.17 -2.91
CA ILE A 467 -36.50 21.72 -2.54
C ILE A 467 -36.11 22.34 -1.20
N LEU A 468 -36.30 23.65 -1.01
CA LEU A 468 -36.03 24.32 0.27
C LEU A 468 -36.92 23.84 1.41
N GLU A 469 -38.22 23.63 1.16
CA GLU A 469 -39.15 23.08 2.14
C GLU A 469 -38.71 21.68 2.58
N ASN A 470 -38.36 20.80 1.64
CA ASN A 470 -37.84 19.48 1.96
C ASN A 470 -36.53 19.54 2.76
N VAL A 471 -35.58 20.42 2.40
CA VAL A 471 -34.32 20.59 3.15
C VAL A 471 -34.58 21.08 4.57
N ASN A 472 -35.49 22.04 4.77
CA ASN A 472 -35.82 22.57 6.09
C ASN A 472 -36.50 21.50 6.99
N ILE A 473 -37.22 20.53 6.41
CA ILE A 473 -37.92 19.47 7.15
C ILE A 473 -37.02 18.28 7.47
N ARG A 474 -36.34 17.70 6.48
CA ARG A 474 -35.58 16.44 6.63
C ARG A 474 -34.06 16.61 6.66
N GLY A 475 -33.55 17.82 6.43
CA GLY A 475 -32.13 18.07 6.18
C GLY A 475 -31.71 17.69 4.74
N ALA A 476 -30.48 18.03 4.35
CA ALA A 476 -29.93 17.72 3.03
C ALA A 476 -29.08 16.43 3.07
N GLY A 477 -29.38 15.50 2.14
CA GLY A 477 -28.79 14.17 1.99
C GLY A 477 -27.75 14.03 0.87
N ARG A 478 -27.06 12.87 0.81
CA ARG A 478 -26.00 12.57 -0.19
C ARG A 478 -26.47 12.59 -1.65
N GLN A 479 -27.77 12.46 -1.90
CA GLN A 479 -28.37 12.45 -3.24
C GLN A 479 -28.96 13.82 -3.64
N ASP A 480 -28.93 14.83 -2.75
CA ASP A 480 -29.56 16.14 -2.96
C ASP A 480 -28.62 17.13 -3.70
N ILE A 481 -28.17 16.74 -4.89
CA ILE A 481 -27.20 17.50 -5.72
C ILE A 481 -27.69 18.90 -6.13
N GLU A 482 -29.00 19.16 -6.10
CA GLU A 482 -29.62 20.42 -6.55
C GLU A 482 -29.67 21.52 -5.47
N VAL A 483 -29.54 21.15 -4.18
CA VAL A 483 -29.66 22.08 -3.04
C VAL A 483 -28.61 23.21 -3.07
N ARG A 484 -27.43 22.94 -3.66
CA ARG A 484 -26.38 23.96 -3.83
C ARG A 484 -26.79 25.10 -4.76
N SER A 485 -27.35 24.77 -5.93
CA SER A 485 -27.78 25.79 -6.89
C SER A 485 -28.91 26.63 -6.28
N VAL A 486 -29.84 25.97 -5.58
CA VAL A 486 -30.92 26.65 -4.87
C VAL A 486 -30.41 27.61 -3.79
N LEU A 487 -29.47 27.20 -2.92
CA LEU A 487 -28.90 28.10 -1.89
C LEU A 487 -28.20 29.33 -2.47
N LEU A 488 -27.58 29.18 -3.64
CA LEU A 488 -26.80 30.25 -4.29
C LEU A 488 -27.65 31.20 -5.14
N HIS A 489 -28.88 30.83 -5.47
CA HIS A 489 -29.78 31.63 -6.33
C HIS A 489 -31.13 32.01 -5.69
N ALA A 490 -31.56 31.33 -4.62
CA ALA A 490 -32.80 31.66 -3.92
C ALA A 490 -32.73 33.05 -3.24
N PRO A 491 -33.88 33.68 -2.96
CA PRO A 491 -33.92 34.96 -2.25
C PRO A 491 -33.28 34.85 -0.86
N GLU A 492 -32.72 35.97 -0.39
CA GLU A 492 -31.82 36.02 0.77
C GLU A 492 -32.42 35.44 2.07
N PRO A 493 -33.68 35.74 2.45
CA PRO A 493 -34.27 35.20 3.68
C PRO A 493 -34.40 33.67 3.67
N GLU A 494 -34.88 33.12 2.57
CA GLU A 494 -35.10 31.68 2.37
C GLU A 494 -33.78 30.93 2.26
N ALA A 495 -32.80 31.51 1.56
CA ALA A 495 -31.46 30.93 1.43
C ALA A 495 -30.72 30.89 2.77
N ARG A 496 -30.82 31.94 3.60
CA ARG A 496 -30.21 31.96 4.95
C ARG A 496 -30.87 30.99 5.92
N LEU A 497 -32.20 30.87 5.87
CA LEU A 497 -32.93 29.90 6.68
C LEU A 497 -32.52 28.45 6.31
N ALA A 498 -32.40 28.18 5.01
CA ALA A 498 -31.95 26.88 4.52
C ALA A 498 -30.47 26.61 4.84
N LEU A 499 -29.60 27.62 4.75
CA LEU A 499 -28.18 27.54 5.16
C LEU A 499 -28.03 27.15 6.63
N ALA A 500 -28.83 27.74 7.51
CA ALA A 500 -28.85 27.41 8.94
C ALA A 500 -29.40 25.99 9.21
N SER A 501 -30.23 25.47 8.30
CA SER A 501 -30.88 24.16 8.40
C SER A 501 -30.06 23.01 7.78
N LEU A 502 -28.89 23.31 7.17
CA LEU A 502 -28.00 22.30 6.62
C LEU A 502 -27.50 21.35 7.73
N ARG A 503 -28.00 20.11 7.70
CA ARG A 503 -27.61 18.98 8.57
C ARG A 503 -26.77 17.93 7.81
N ALA A 504 -26.57 16.78 8.44
CA ALA A 504 -25.40 15.90 8.44
C ALA A 504 -24.86 15.30 7.13
N GLU A 505 -25.56 15.42 6.01
CA GLU A 505 -25.30 14.61 4.81
C GLU A 505 -25.04 15.42 3.53
N PHE A 506 -24.80 16.73 3.66
CA PHE A 506 -24.45 17.57 2.51
C PHE A 506 -23.09 17.12 1.89
N GLY A 507 -23.13 16.85 0.58
CA GLY A 507 -22.26 15.91 -0.13
C GLY A 507 -20.75 16.18 -0.14
N GLN A 508 -20.00 15.08 -0.33
CA GLN A 508 -18.57 15.06 -0.64
C GLN A 508 -18.33 15.43 -2.11
N MET A 509 -18.43 16.72 -2.44
CA MET A 509 -18.12 17.27 -3.76
C MET A 509 -17.03 18.35 -3.66
N ASP A 510 -16.33 18.56 -4.78
CA ASP A 510 -15.03 19.21 -4.93
C ASP A 510 -14.82 20.58 -4.23
N GLN A 511 -13.56 20.86 -3.82
CA GLN A 511 -13.21 21.70 -2.66
C GLN A 511 -13.51 23.20 -2.77
N LEU A 512 -13.12 23.84 -3.88
CA LEU A 512 -13.22 25.30 -4.04
C LEU A 512 -14.55 25.69 -4.67
N HIS A 513 -15.00 24.93 -5.67
CA HIS A 513 -16.22 25.23 -6.42
C HIS A 513 -17.49 24.99 -5.59
N ALA A 514 -17.46 24.09 -4.60
CA ALA A 514 -18.63 23.81 -3.77
C ALA A 514 -18.88 24.84 -2.65
N PHE A 515 -17.82 25.31 -1.97
CA PHE A 515 -17.94 26.16 -0.77
C PHE A 515 -17.48 27.61 -0.96
N GLY A 516 -16.65 27.91 -1.96
CA GLY A 516 -16.17 29.27 -2.24
C GLY A 516 -17.31 30.28 -2.42
N PRO A 517 -18.29 30.03 -3.31
CA PRO A 517 -19.41 30.94 -3.52
C PRO A 517 -20.30 31.13 -2.27
N LEU A 518 -20.42 30.10 -1.43
CA LEU A 518 -21.15 30.20 -0.15
C LEU A 518 -20.44 31.14 0.82
N LEU A 519 -19.11 31.06 0.91
CA LEU A 519 -18.30 31.97 1.73
C LEU A 519 -18.38 33.42 1.21
N VAL A 520 -18.38 33.60 -0.11
CA VAL A 520 -18.50 34.91 -0.76
C VAL A 520 -19.88 35.53 -0.51
N ARG A 521 -20.96 34.75 -0.60
CA ARG A 521 -22.35 35.24 -0.44
C ARG A 521 -22.74 35.45 1.02
N PHE A 522 -22.43 34.50 1.90
CA PHE A 522 -22.93 34.48 3.28
C PHE A 522 -21.89 34.89 4.34
N GLY A 523 -20.62 35.08 3.95
CA GLY A 523 -19.58 35.55 4.87
C GLY A 523 -19.39 34.62 6.07
N THR A 524 -19.34 35.18 7.28
CA THR A 524 -19.12 34.43 8.52
C THR A 524 -20.22 33.41 8.83
N ASP A 525 -21.44 33.60 8.31
CA ASP A 525 -22.56 32.66 8.49
C ASP A 525 -22.31 31.32 7.77
N ALA A 526 -21.44 31.30 6.75
CA ALA A 526 -21.04 30.08 6.06
C ALA A 526 -20.01 29.24 6.84
N ILE A 527 -19.38 29.77 7.89
CA ILE A 527 -18.29 29.07 8.60
C ILE A 527 -18.80 27.77 9.24
N THR A 528 -19.98 27.81 9.87
CA THR A 528 -20.57 26.64 10.53
C THR A 528 -20.83 25.48 9.56
N PRO A 529 -21.52 25.68 8.42
CA PRO A 529 -21.69 24.59 7.44
C PRO A 529 -20.36 24.17 6.80
N ILE A 530 -19.41 25.07 6.56
CA ILE A 530 -18.08 24.73 6.03
C ILE A 530 -17.28 23.85 6.99
N LEU A 531 -17.37 24.10 8.31
CA LEU A 531 -16.67 23.33 9.35
C LEU A 531 -17.39 22.05 9.77
N TYR A 532 -18.56 21.78 9.22
CA TYR A 532 -19.35 20.60 9.56
C TYR A 532 -18.65 19.30 9.13
N GLN A 533 -18.57 18.30 10.02
CA GLN A 533 -17.75 17.08 9.84
C GLN A 533 -18.53 15.78 9.60
N GLY A 534 -19.83 15.70 9.94
CA GLY A 534 -20.61 14.46 9.84
C GLY A 534 -19.89 13.25 10.47
N ASP A 535 -19.96 12.09 9.81
CA ASP A 535 -19.20 10.88 10.18
C ASP A 535 -17.74 10.88 9.70
N ASN A 536 -17.38 11.78 8.77
CA ASN A 536 -16.04 11.86 8.19
C ASN A 536 -15.18 12.89 8.94
N ARG A 537 -14.29 12.41 9.82
CA ARG A 537 -13.44 13.25 10.66
C ARG A 537 -12.30 14.01 9.93
N ASN A 538 -12.26 14.01 8.59
CA ASN A 538 -11.17 14.63 7.81
C ASN A 538 -11.62 15.79 6.90
N LEU A 539 -11.45 17.02 7.40
CA LEU A 539 -11.72 18.27 6.67
C LEU A 539 -10.61 18.72 5.73
N ILE A 540 -9.56 17.90 5.50
CA ILE A 540 -8.40 18.38 4.75
C ILE A 540 -8.73 18.81 3.32
N HIS A 541 -9.76 18.19 2.75
CA HIS A 541 -10.31 18.55 1.45
C HIS A 541 -11.05 19.89 1.44
N ARG A 542 -11.01 20.68 2.51
CA ARG A 542 -11.56 22.05 2.58
C ARG A 542 -10.47 23.05 2.93
N ALA A 543 -9.20 22.65 2.91
CA ALA A 543 -8.08 23.50 3.33
C ALA A 543 -8.05 24.86 2.62
N ALA A 544 -8.35 24.88 1.31
CA ALA A 544 -8.37 26.10 0.51
C ALA A 544 -9.44 27.10 0.99
N VAL A 545 -10.69 26.66 1.16
CA VAL A 545 -11.78 27.56 1.58
C VAL A 545 -11.63 28.08 3.02
N LEU A 546 -10.80 27.41 3.83
CA LEU A 546 -10.50 27.81 5.21
C LEU A 546 -9.37 28.86 5.31
N GLN A 547 -8.56 29.05 4.26
CA GLN A 547 -7.43 29.99 4.28
C GLN A 547 -7.80 31.44 4.66
N PRO A 548 -8.89 32.04 4.14
CA PRO A 548 -9.26 33.43 4.47
C PRO A 548 -10.00 33.58 5.81
N ILE A 549 -10.34 32.49 6.51
CA ILE A 549 -11.21 32.55 7.70
C ILE A 549 -10.37 32.74 8.96
N VAL A 550 -10.65 33.83 9.69
CA VAL A 550 -10.14 34.08 11.04
C VAL A 550 -11.25 33.76 12.03
N ASP A 551 -11.22 32.57 12.63
CA ASP A 551 -12.22 32.08 13.61
C ASP A 551 -11.54 31.11 14.60
N PRO A 552 -11.88 31.11 15.90
CA PRO A 552 -11.29 30.20 16.89
C PRO A 552 -11.39 28.70 16.51
N ARG A 553 -12.47 28.27 15.86
CA ARG A 553 -12.67 26.89 15.41
C ARG A 553 -11.72 26.52 14.27
N VAL A 554 -11.42 27.47 13.39
CA VAL A 554 -10.43 27.31 12.31
C VAL A 554 -9.03 27.28 12.89
N ALA A 555 -8.67 28.19 13.80
CA ALA A 555 -7.37 28.18 14.48
C ALA A 555 -7.11 26.85 15.21
N ARG A 556 -8.12 26.32 15.92
CA ARG A 556 -8.07 24.98 16.55
C ARG A 556 -7.91 23.85 15.53
N LEU A 557 -8.51 23.98 14.35
CA LEU A 557 -8.34 23.01 13.27
C LEU A 557 -6.92 23.07 12.70
N MET A 558 -6.38 24.27 12.44
CA MET A 558 -5.02 24.49 11.97
C MET A 558 -3.99 23.98 12.99
N ALA A 559 -4.17 24.25 14.28
CA ALA A 559 -3.32 23.71 15.34
C ALA A 559 -3.34 22.18 15.39
N ARG A 560 -4.50 21.54 15.15
CA ARG A 560 -4.59 20.08 15.04
C ARG A 560 -3.95 19.54 13.76
N TRP A 561 -4.05 20.25 12.65
CA TRP A 561 -3.42 19.88 11.38
C TRP A 561 -1.90 20.06 11.42
N TRP A 562 -1.40 21.06 12.15
CA TRP A 562 0.02 21.25 12.43
C TRP A 562 0.67 19.98 13.00
N GLN A 563 -0.04 19.28 13.88
CA GLN A 563 0.43 18.04 14.52
C GLN A 563 0.49 16.82 13.57
N ARG A 564 0.01 16.92 12.32
CA ARG A 564 -0.13 15.79 11.40
C ARG A 564 0.70 15.99 10.13
N PRO A 565 1.31 14.94 9.55
CA PRO A 565 2.00 15.04 8.25
C PRO A 565 1.10 15.50 7.10
N GLY A 566 1.75 15.95 6.02
CA GLY A 566 1.17 16.04 4.68
C GLY A 566 0.37 17.32 4.45
N ALA A 567 -0.70 17.23 3.65
CA ALA A 567 -1.50 18.37 3.22
C ALA A 567 -2.06 19.20 4.38
N GLY A 568 -2.34 18.58 5.53
CA GLY A 568 -2.78 19.27 6.75
C GLY A 568 -1.74 20.25 7.27
N ARG A 569 -0.50 19.81 7.40
CA ARG A 569 0.59 20.68 7.85
C ARG A 569 0.85 21.80 6.88
N ALA A 570 0.84 21.53 5.57
CA ALA A 570 1.01 22.56 4.56
C ALA A 570 -0.10 23.63 4.64
N ALA A 571 -1.36 23.21 4.78
CA ALA A 571 -2.48 24.13 4.95
C ALA A 571 -2.40 24.96 6.24
N ALA A 572 -1.96 24.33 7.34
CA ALA A 572 -1.75 25.03 8.61
C ALA A 572 -0.59 26.03 8.51
N GLN A 573 0.52 25.66 7.87
CA GLN A 573 1.67 26.54 7.66
C GLN A 573 1.30 27.77 6.83
N ALA A 574 0.56 27.58 5.73
CA ALA A 574 0.07 28.68 4.91
C ALA A 574 -0.85 29.64 5.70
N TRP A 575 -1.79 29.08 6.46
CA TRP A 575 -2.70 29.88 7.30
C TRP A 575 -1.97 30.61 8.42
N LEU A 576 -0.99 29.97 9.08
CA LEU A 576 -0.18 30.59 10.14
C LEU A 576 0.73 31.68 9.61
N ALA A 577 1.29 31.53 8.40
CA ALA A 577 2.08 32.58 7.76
C ALA A 577 1.20 33.80 7.42
N ARG A 578 -0.04 33.57 6.97
CA ARG A 578 -1.01 34.61 6.63
C ARG A 578 -1.56 35.34 7.87
N HIS A 579 -1.88 34.61 8.93
CA HIS A 579 -2.60 35.12 10.12
C HIS A 579 -1.77 35.04 11.40
N ARG A 580 -0.45 35.22 11.32
CA ARG A 580 0.51 34.94 12.42
C ARG A 580 0.15 35.59 13.77
N ASP A 581 -0.30 36.84 13.76
CA ASP A 581 -0.64 37.58 14.98
C ASP A 581 -2.02 37.18 15.50
N ASP A 582 -3.02 37.05 14.62
CA ASP A 582 -4.35 36.57 14.97
C ASP A 582 -4.32 35.14 15.50
N ALA A 583 -3.45 34.28 14.95
CA ALA A 583 -3.24 32.92 15.43
C ALA A 583 -2.74 32.88 16.87
N ALA A 584 -1.81 33.79 17.23
CA ALA A 584 -1.36 33.95 18.60
C ALA A 584 -2.52 34.36 19.53
N VAL A 585 -3.31 35.36 19.13
CA VAL A 585 -4.50 35.79 19.89
C VAL A 585 -5.47 34.60 20.09
N LEU A 586 -5.83 33.90 19.01
CA LEU A 586 -6.84 32.84 19.02
C LEU A 586 -6.41 31.59 19.83
N LEU A 587 -5.13 31.26 19.88
CA LEU A 587 -4.63 30.01 20.48
C LEU A 587 -4.07 30.18 21.90
N VAL A 588 -3.74 31.39 22.35
CA VAL A 588 -3.31 31.65 23.74
C VAL A 588 -4.33 31.12 24.77
N PRO A 589 -5.65 31.40 24.65
CA PRO A 589 -6.67 30.82 25.52
C PRO A 589 -6.63 29.29 25.64
N ASP A 590 -6.41 28.59 24.54
CA ASP A 590 -6.37 27.13 24.50
C ASP A 590 -5.07 26.55 25.11
N ALA A 591 -3.96 27.31 25.04
CA ALA A 591 -2.67 26.92 25.62
C ALA A 591 -2.64 27.06 27.15
N VAL A 592 -3.18 28.16 27.69
CA VAL A 592 -3.20 28.41 29.15
C VAL A 592 -4.46 27.85 29.82
N GLY A 593 -5.52 27.63 29.06
CA GLY A 593 -6.81 27.14 29.52
C GLY A 593 -6.79 25.73 30.12
N PRO A 594 -7.86 25.31 30.81
CA PRO A 594 -7.92 24.02 31.52
C PRO A 594 -8.08 22.81 30.59
N ASP A 595 -8.47 23.00 29.32
CA ASP A 595 -8.70 21.90 28.39
C ASP A 595 -7.39 21.21 27.97
N LYS A 596 -7.16 20.03 28.55
CA LYS A 596 -5.97 19.21 28.29
C LYS A 596 -5.89 18.67 26.86
N LYS A 597 -6.99 18.67 26.08
CA LYS A 597 -7.01 18.18 24.70
C LYS A 597 -6.55 19.23 23.70
N LEU A 598 -6.86 20.51 23.95
CA LEU A 598 -6.51 21.61 23.04
C LEU A 598 -5.08 22.12 23.29
N ARG A 599 -4.65 22.08 24.56
CA ARG A 599 -3.37 22.63 25.02
C ARG A 599 -2.14 22.19 24.19
N PRO A 600 -1.88 20.89 23.95
CA PRO A 600 -0.64 20.49 23.26
C PRO A 600 -0.51 21.04 21.84
N ALA A 601 -1.64 21.09 21.12
CA ALA A 601 -1.69 21.61 19.76
C ALA A 601 -1.47 23.13 19.74
N ALA A 602 -2.12 23.86 20.65
CA ALA A 602 -1.94 25.30 20.80
C ALA A 602 -0.51 25.66 21.19
N GLU A 603 0.06 25.02 22.22
CA GLU A 603 1.44 25.27 22.67
C GLU A 603 2.47 25.07 21.55
N ALA A 604 2.33 24.01 20.75
CA ALA A 604 3.24 23.75 19.64
C ALA A 604 3.18 24.83 18.56
N VAL A 605 1.99 25.34 18.24
CA VAL A 605 1.84 26.45 17.29
C VAL A 605 2.42 27.73 17.88
N LEU A 606 2.19 28.04 19.16
CA LEU A 606 2.76 29.22 19.80
C LEU A 606 4.30 29.20 19.80
N ARG A 607 4.92 28.03 20.03
CA ARG A 607 6.38 27.85 19.89
C ARG A 607 6.84 28.08 18.45
N HIS A 608 6.10 27.58 17.47
CA HIS A 608 6.42 27.79 16.06
C HIS A 608 6.33 29.27 15.66
N LEU A 609 5.28 29.97 16.11
CA LEU A 609 5.10 31.42 15.87
C LEU A 609 6.25 32.25 16.47
N ALA A 610 6.70 31.90 17.68
CA ALA A 610 7.82 32.55 18.34
C ALA A 610 9.21 32.11 17.82
N GLY A 611 9.25 31.04 17.03
CA GLY A 611 10.49 30.55 16.42
C GLY A 611 11.05 31.55 15.38
N PRO A 612 12.33 31.40 15.00
CA PRO A 612 13.01 32.34 14.12
C PRO A 612 12.39 32.46 12.72
N ALA A 613 11.57 31.49 12.29
CA ALA A 613 10.91 31.51 10.99
C ALA A 613 9.79 32.56 10.88
N LEU A 614 9.04 32.80 11.96
CA LEU A 614 7.90 33.73 11.97
C LEU A 614 8.12 34.94 12.88
N GLY A 615 8.98 34.81 13.91
CA GLY A 615 9.46 35.92 14.73
C GLY A 615 8.36 36.69 15.47
N VAL A 616 7.26 36.01 15.84
CA VAL A 616 6.12 36.65 16.52
C VAL A 616 6.43 36.80 18.00
N GLU A 617 6.28 38.01 18.52
CA GLU A 617 6.38 38.31 19.96
C GLU A 617 5.13 37.85 20.72
N VAL A 618 4.91 36.53 20.79
CA VAL A 618 3.69 35.91 21.33
C VAL A 618 3.40 36.35 22.77
N ALA A 619 4.44 36.49 23.60
CA ALA A 619 4.30 36.93 24.99
C ALA A 619 3.80 38.40 25.07
N ALA A 620 4.26 39.28 24.18
CA ALA A 620 3.81 40.68 24.14
C ALA A 620 2.36 40.80 23.65
N ILE A 621 1.96 39.97 22.66
CA ILE A 621 0.56 39.88 22.21
C ILE A 621 -0.33 39.41 23.38
N ALA A 622 0.10 38.37 24.10
CA ALA A 622 -0.62 37.85 25.25
C ALA A 622 -0.76 38.90 26.36
N GLU A 623 0.27 39.70 26.61
CA GLU A 623 0.25 40.78 27.60
C GLU A 623 -0.77 41.87 27.23
N ARG A 624 -0.76 42.32 25.97
CA ARG A 624 -1.68 43.36 25.46
C ARG A 624 -3.15 42.95 25.52
N ILE A 625 -3.47 41.68 25.21
CA ILE A 625 -4.85 41.21 25.06
C ILE A 625 -5.38 40.54 26.33
N TYR A 626 -4.55 39.77 27.04
CA TYR A 626 -4.96 38.92 28.17
C TYR A 626 -4.28 39.28 29.50
N GLY A 627 -3.36 40.24 29.50
CA GLY A 627 -2.68 40.75 30.69
C GLY A 627 -1.40 39.99 31.07
N PRO A 628 -0.63 40.54 32.04
CA PRO A 628 0.73 40.11 32.35
C PRO A 628 0.81 38.68 32.91
N ARG A 629 -0.24 38.21 33.60
CA ARG A 629 -0.30 36.83 34.11
C ARG A 629 -0.26 35.80 32.98
N VAL A 630 -1.09 36.00 31.94
CA VAL A 630 -1.16 35.10 30.78
C VAL A 630 0.14 35.17 29.97
N ALA A 631 0.72 36.37 29.84
CA ALA A 631 2.02 36.56 29.19
C ALA A 631 3.15 35.75 29.86
N ALA A 632 3.19 35.70 31.19
CA ALA A 632 4.18 34.90 31.92
C ALA A 632 4.01 33.38 31.66
N GLU A 633 2.77 32.88 31.61
CA GLU A 633 2.51 31.48 31.25
C GLU A 633 2.90 31.16 29.80
N VAL A 634 2.62 32.07 28.88
CA VAL A 634 3.01 31.95 27.46
C VAL A 634 4.52 31.96 27.29
N ARG A 635 5.25 32.81 28.03
CA ARG A 635 6.71 32.84 28.01
C ARG A 635 7.32 31.48 28.42
N ALA A 636 6.79 30.89 29.50
CA ALA A 636 7.20 29.56 29.94
C ALA A 636 6.88 28.44 28.94
N ILE A 637 5.90 28.63 28.04
CA ILE A 637 5.58 27.67 26.96
C ILE A 637 6.59 27.77 25.82
N VAL A 638 7.01 28.99 25.47
CA VAL A 638 7.88 29.29 24.34
C VAL A 638 9.36 28.99 24.63
N GLU A 639 9.81 29.22 25.85
CA GLU A 639 11.23 29.08 26.27
C GLU A 639 11.64 27.66 26.69
N VAL A 640 10.83 26.63 26.44
CA VAL A 640 11.16 25.23 26.79
C VAL A 640 12.32 24.71 25.95
N ASP A 641 13.29 24.04 26.59
CA ASP A 641 14.40 23.35 25.90
C ASP A 641 13.86 22.38 24.83
N PRO A 642 14.26 22.54 23.55
CA PRO A 642 13.87 21.64 22.47
C PRO A 642 14.17 20.15 22.71
N LEU A 643 15.19 19.81 23.49
CA LEU A 643 15.51 18.42 23.84
C LEU A 643 14.45 17.79 24.76
N GLU A 644 13.77 18.60 25.57
CA GLU A 644 12.73 18.17 26.51
C GLU A 644 11.34 18.10 25.85
N LEU A 645 11.21 18.55 24.58
CA LEU A 645 9.98 18.47 23.79
C LEU A 645 9.72 17.04 23.28
N ILE A 646 9.44 16.12 24.21
CA ILE A 646 9.15 14.72 23.93
C ILE A 646 7.69 14.34 24.27
N PRO A 647 7.07 13.39 23.54
CA PRO A 647 5.74 12.89 23.84
C PRO A 647 5.69 12.21 25.21
N ALA A 648 4.50 12.14 25.82
CA ALA A 648 4.31 11.56 27.15
C ALA A 648 4.78 10.10 27.28
N ARG A 649 4.82 9.37 26.18
CA ARG A 649 5.42 8.04 26.04
C ARG A 649 6.33 8.07 24.83
N ALA A 650 7.54 7.55 24.97
CA ALA A 650 8.44 7.35 23.85
C ALA A 650 7.77 6.48 22.77
N PRO A 651 8.07 6.70 21.48
CA PRO A 651 7.58 5.85 20.40
C PRO A 651 8.04 4.40 20.66
N LYS A 652 7.10 3.44 20.55
CA LYS A 652 7.46 2.02 20.61
C LYS A 652 8.19 1.68 19.30
N LEU A 653 9.46 1.29 19.42
CA LEU A 653 10.21 0.78 18.28
C LEU A 653 9.62 -0.56 17.79
N PRO A 654 9.58 -0.80 16.46
CA PRO A 654 9.09 -2.07 15.93
C PRO A 654 9.90 -3.28 16.40
N ASP A 655 9.22 -4.35 16.77
CA ASP A 655 9.86 -5.57 17.30
C ASP A 655 10.80 -6.22 16.26
N TRP A 656 10.53 -6.02 14.96
CA TRP A 656 11.37 -6.53 13.87
C TRP A 656 12.76 -5.88 13.80
N LEU A 657 12.98 -4.70 14.40
CA LEU A 657 14.31 -4.08 14.44
C LEU A 657 15.32 -4.92 15.20
N GLY A 658 14.89 -5.68 16.21
CA GLY A 658 15.75 -6.61 16.95
C GLY A 658 16.19 -7.82 16.11
N GLN A 659 15.59 -8.02 14.93
CA GLN A 659 15.94 -9.10 14.01
C GLN A 659 16.81 -8.58 12.85
N VAL A 660 17.03 -7.27 12.74
CA VAL A 660 17.78 -6.66 11.64
C VAL A 660 19.19 -6.36 12.09
N HIS A 661 20.17 -6.81 11.31
CA HIS A 661 21.55 -6.41 11.53
C HIS A 661 21.80 -5.05 10.87
N LEU A 662 22.01 -4.02 11.69
CA LEU A 662 22.37 -2.68 11.22
C LEU A 662 23.90 -2.52 11.25
N PRO A 663 24.52 -1.85 10.28
CA PRO A 663 25.95 -1.58 10.31
C PRO A 663 26.26 -0.62 11.45
N GLN A 664 27.41 -0.81 12.11
CA GLN A 664 27.80 0.02 13.25
C GLN A 664 27.91 1.51 12.90
N ILE A 665 27.44 2.37 13.79
CA ILE A 665 27.67 3.82 13.70
C ILE A 665 29.04 4.12 14.31
N LEU A 666 29.99 4.61 13.52
CA LEU A 666 31.33 4.94 13.99
C LEU A 666 31.38 6.37 14.55
N LEU A 667 32.22 6.59 15.57
CA LEU A 667 32.60 7.94 15.96
C LEU A 667 33.45 8.59 14.87
N ARG A 668 33.59 9.92 14.91
CA ARG A 668 34.39 10.70 13.93
C ARG A 668 35.82 10.19 13.73
N ASP A 669 36.42 9.59 14.75
CA ASP A 669 37.77 9.03 14.69
C ASP A 669 37.87 7.67 13.96
N ARG A 670 36.72 7.05 13.64
CA ARG A 670 36.56 5.73 13.01
C ARG A 670 37.25 4.58 13.73
N ARG A 671 37.66 4.76 14.99
CA ARG A 671 38.33 3.74 15.80
C ARG A 671 37.33 2.89 16.58
N THR A 672 36.28 3.54 17.07
CA THR A 672 35.25 2.91 17.88
C THR A 672 33.84 3.16 17.33
N ALA A 673 32.95 2.19 17.56
CA ALA A 673 31.53 2.26 17.23
C ALA A 673 30.69 2.71 18.43
N LEU A 674 29.51 3.26 18.19
CA LEU A 674 28.51 3.46 19.22
C LEU A 674 28.12 2.12 19.84
N PRO A 675 27.93 2.05 21.17
CA PRO A 675 27.31 0.89 21.81
C PRO A 675 25.89 0.67 21.29
N GLU A 676 25.45 -0.59 21.24
CA GLU A 676 24.11 -0.97 20.73
C GLU A 676 22.97 -0.19 21.41
N GLN A 677 23.09 0.07 22.72
CA GLN A 677 22.09 0.86 23.45
C GLN A 677 22.01 2.31 22.93
N SER A 678 23.16 2.93 22.66
CA SER A 678 23.19 4.28 22.07
C SER A 678 22.66 4.30 20.64
N GLU A 679 22.88 3.25 19.85
CA GLU A 679 22.25 3.11 18.53
C GLU A 679 20.73 3.03 18.63
N ARG A 680 20.18 2.29 19.61
CA ARG A 680 18.73 2.27 19.89
C ARG A 680 18.21 3.65 20.28
N HIS A 681 18.99 4.45 21.01
CA HIS A 681 18.64 5.84 21.31
C HIS A 681 18.58 6.70 20.05
N VAL A 682 19.53 6.54 19.12
CA VAL A 682 19.50 7.21 17.81
C VAL A 682 18.23 6.82 17.03
N ILE A 683 17.88 5.52 16.98
CA ILE A 683 16.63 5.08 16.32
C ILE A 683 15.40 5.73 17.00
N THR A 684 15.42 5.86 18.31
CA THR A 684 14.34 6.52 19.07
C THR A 684 14.26 8.00 18.72
N MET A 685 15.38 8.71 18.60
CA MET A 685 15.43 10.11 18.13
C MET A 685 14.84 10.27 16.73
N LEU A 686 15.12 9.33 15.82
CA LEU A 686 14.54 9.34 14.48
C LEU A 686 13.02 9.14 14.52
N ALA A 687 12.54 8.23 15.36
CA ALA A 687 11.11 7.97 15.55
C ALA A 687 10.38 9.09 16.32
N LEU A 688 11.10 9.88 17.12
CA LEU A 688 10.59 11.09 17.79
C LEU A 688 10.40 12.26 16.81
N GLY A 689 11.20 12.30 15.74
CA GLY A 689 11.12 13.31 14.70
C GLY A 689 9.76 13.28 13.98
N GLY A 690 9.10 14.44 13.91
CA GLY A 690 7.88 14.61 13.16
C GLY A 690 8.17 14.92 11.68
N PRO A 691 7.16 14.80 10.80
CA PRO A 691 7.26 15.24 9.42
C PRO A 691 7.66 16.74 9.34
N GLY A 692 8.85 17.02 8.82
CA GLY A 692 9.38 18.38 8.63
C GLY A 692 10.06 19.02 9.84
N GLU A 693 10.03 18.38 11.02
CA GLU A 693 10.72 18.86 12.24
C GLU A 693 11.47 17.70 12.91
N PRO A 694 12.80 17.58 12.69
CA PRO A 694 13.59 16.55 13.33
C PRO A 694 13.69 16.81 14.84
N TYR A 695 13.83 15.74 15.63
CA TYR A 695 14.15 15.89 17.05
C TYR A 695 15.52 16.57 17.19
N ALA A 696 15.59 17.61 18.03
CA ALA A 696 16.77 18.48 18.16
C ALA A 696 18.06 17.69 18.47
N GLY A 697 17.97 16.59 19.21
CA GLY A 697 19.11 15.74 19.56
C GLY A 697 19.84 15.10 18.37
N LEU A 698 19.22 15.01 17.19
CA LEU A 698 19.86 14.45 15.99
C LEU A 698 21.01 15.34 15.47
N ALA A 699 21.00 16.65 15.73
CA ALA A 699 22.11 17.53 15.38
C ALA A 699 23.40 17.11 16.09
N THR A 700 23.31 16.84 17.39
CA THR A 700 24.41 16.35 18.22
C THR A 700 24.96 15.00 17.72
N VAL A 701 24.09 14.09 17.28
CA VAL A 701 24.52 12.79 16.71
C VAL A 701 25.34 12.98 15.43
N ARG A 702 24.91 13.87 14.53
CA ARG A 702 25.61 14.15 13.27
C ARG A 702 27.01 14.77 13.49
N GLU A 703 27.16 15.57 14.54
CA GLU A 703 28.44 16.16 14.91
C GLU A 703 29.42 15.09 15.43
N LEU A 704 28.97 14.19 16.29
CA LEU A 704 29.80 13.18 16.98
C LEU A 704 30.22 11.99 16.11
N THR A 705 29.40 11.63 15.13
CA THR A 705 29.56 10.40 14.35
C THR A 705 30.19 10.63 12.98
N ASP A 706 30.82 9.58 12.43
CA ASP A 706 31.32 9.61 11.06
C ASP A 706 30.16 9.59 10.06
N PRO A 707 30.09 10.55 9.12
CA PRO A 707 28.94 10.73 8.22
C PRO A 707 28.74 9.53 7.28
N VAL A 708 29.80 8.84 6.86
CA VAL A 708 29.70 7.69 5.95
C VAL A 708 29.08 6.49 6.67
N SER A 709 29.55 6.20 7.89
CA SER A 709 28.97 5.14 8.72
C SER A 709 27.50 5.43 9.10
N LEU A 710 27.18 6.69 9.40
CA LEU A 710 25.83 7.13 9.73
C LEU A 710 24.88 6.98 8.52
N ALA A 711 25.33 7.34 7.32
CA ALA A 711 24.56 7.15 6.09
C ALA A 711 24.37 5.67 5.75
N ALA A 712 25.39 4.83 5.95
CA ALA A 712 25.27 3.38 5.78
C ALA A 712 24.24 2.77 6.75
N PHE A 713 24.22 3.21 8.00
CA PHE A 713 23.20 2.84 8.99
C PHE A 713 21.80 3.26 8.54
N GLY A 714 21.63 4.51 8.10
CA GLY A 714 20.36 5.01 7.57
C GLY A 714 19.86 4.19 6.38
N ARG A 715 20.73 3.89 5.41
CA ARG A 715 20.38 3.09 4.23
C ARG A 715 20.00 1.65 4.61
N ALA A 716 20.71 1.03 5.55
CA ALA A 716 20.37 -0.31 6.02
C ALA A 716 19.00 -0.35 6.73
N LEU A 717 18.70 0.68 7.53
CA LEU A 717 17.39 0.84 8.16
C LEU A 717 16.28 0.98 7.10
N PHE A 718 16.51 1.77 6.05
CA PHE A 718 15.58 1.91 4.93
C PHE A 718 15.42 0.61 4.12
N ALA A 719 16.50 -0.12 3.86
CA ALA A 719 16.46 -1.42 3.19
C ALA A 719 15.63 -2.43 3.99
N ALA A 720 15.79 -2.47 5.31
CA ALA A 720 15.01 -3.33 6.19
C ALA A 720 13.51 -2.98 6.23
N TRP A 721 13.17 -1.69 6.15
CA TRP A 721 11.80 -1.21 6.01
C TRP A 721 11.21 -1.55 4.63
N ARG A 722 11.99 -1.37 3.56
CA ARG A 722 11.61 -1.76 2.19
C ARG A 722 11.38 -3.27 2.06
N ALA A 723 12.22 -4.08 2.68
CA ALA A 723 12.10 -5.53 2.70
C ALA A 723 10.82 -6.01 3.39
N ARG A 724 10.10 -5.14 4.11
CA ARG A 724 8.79 -5.42 4.73
C ARG A 724 7.64 -4.72 4.02
N ASP A 725 7.86 -4.29 2.78
CA ASP A 725 6.92 -3.52 1.98
C ASP A 725 6.43 -2.23 2.67
N TYR A 726 7.36 -1.53 3.33
CA TYR A 726 7.16 -0.16 3.79
C TYR A 726 5.95 0.01 4.72
N PRO A 727 5.89 -0.72 5.85
CA PRO A 727 4.76 -0.62 6.76
C PRO A 727 4.53 0.86 7.17
N PRO A 728 3.29 1.39 7.06
CA PRO A 728 3.04 2.83 7.17
C PRO A 728 3.37 3.46 8.52
N LYS A 729 3.29 2.68 9.61
CA LYS A 729 3.59 3.15 10.98
C LYS A 729 5.06 3.58 11.12
N GLU A 730 5.94 3.01 10.29
CA GLU A 730 7.38 3.25 10.28
C GLU A 730 7.83 4.16 9.12
N SER A 731 6.90 4.93 8.54
CA SER A 731 7.20 5.90 7.46
C SER A 731 8.25 6.94 7.82
N TRP A 732 8.50 7.19 9.11
CA TRP A 732 9.60 8.02 9.60
C TRP A 732 10.99 7.53 9.15
N ILE A 733 11.15 6.24 8.81
CA ILE A 733 12.40 5.68 8.28
C ILE A 733 12.78 6.30 6.92
N LEU A 734 11.78 6.66 6.10
CA LEU A 734 12.03 7.41 4.87
C LEU A 734 12.54 8.82 5.19
N ALA A 735 11.86 9.54 6.08
CA ALA A 735 12.27 10.88 6.49
C ALA A 735 13.67 10.89 7.12
N ALA A 736 14.05 9.83 7.83
CA ALA A 736 15.40 9.66 8.39
C ALA A 736 16.51 9.70 7.33
N GLN A 737 16.23 9.27 6.08
CA GLN A 737 17.22 9.37 4.99
C GLN A 737 17.61 10.81 4.69
N GLY A 738 16.69 11.77 4.91
CA GLY A 738 16.96 13.20 4.74
C GLY A 738 18.02 13.74 5.70
N ARG A 739 18.23 13.06 6.82
CA ARG A 739 19.07 13.52 7.94
C ARG A 739 20.35 12.71 8.07
N LEU A 740 20.27 11.42 7.76
CA LEU A 740 21.39 10.48 7.88
C LEU A 740 22.11 10.26 6.56
N GLY A 741 21.41 10.41 5.43
CA GLY A 741 21.91 10.01 4.12
C GLY A 741 23.03 10.91 3.58
N ASP A 742 23.56 10.46 2.46
CA ASP A 742 24.63 11.03 1.65
C ASP A 742 24.25 10.96 0.16
N ASP A 743 25.15 11.36 -0.74
CA ASP A 743 24.91 11.31 -2.18
C ASP A 743 24.65 9.89 -2.71
N GLU A 744 25.19 8.87 -2.05
CA GLU A 744 24.89 7.47 -2.39
C GLU A 744 23.45 7.10 -2.05
N THR A 745 22.92 7.68 -0.98
CA THR A 745 21.51 7.57 -0.60
C THR A 745 20.63 8.22 -1.67
N VAL A 746 21.01 9.39 -2.18
CA VAL A 746 20.32 10.04 -3.31
C VAL A 746 20.29 9.13 -4.53
N ARG A 747 21.46 8.65 -4.99
CA ARG A 747 21.58 7.81 -6.19
C ARG A 747 20.71 6.55 -6.12
N ARG A 748 20.63 5.93 -4.94
CA ARG A 748 19.79 4.73 -4.72
C ARG A 748 18.30 5.05 -4.59
N LEU A 749 17.96 6.21 -4.03
CA LEU A 749 16.57 6.59 -3.79
C LEU A 749 15.86 7.06 -5.07
N VAL A 750 16.55 7.77 -5.96
CA VAL A 750 15.94 8.37 -7.17
C VAL A 750 15.25 7.35 -8.09
N PRO A 751 15.84 6.18 -8.44
CA PRO A 751 15.15 5.16 -9.22
C PRO A 751 13.87 4.66 -8.54
N LEU A 752 13.87 4.56 -7.20
CA LEU A 752 12.69 4.17 -6.42
C LEU A 752 11.62 5.26 -6.48
N ILE A 753 11.99 6.54 -6.36
CA ILE A 753 11.08 7.69 -6.46
C ILE A 753 10.35 7.69 -7.81
N LEU A 754 11.09 7.48 -8.91
CA LEU A 754 10.51 7.43 -10.26
C LEU A 754 9.66 6.18 -10.50
N GLY A 755 9.94 5.08 -9.80
CA GLY A 755 9.18 3.83 -9.87
C GLY A 755 7.87 3.83 -9.07
N TRP A 756 7.87 4.40 -7.86
CA TRP A 756 6.75 4.30 -6.93
C TRP A 756 5.38 4.77 -7.44
N PRO A 757 5.24 5.84 -8.25
CA PRO A 757 3.93 6.23 -8.79
C PRO A 757 3.25 5.11 -9.58
N ARG A 758 4.02 4.32 -10.34
CA ARG A 758 3.51 3.17 -11.11
C ARG A 758 3.01 2.04 -10.20
N ASP A 759 3.57 1.95 -9.00
CA ASP A 759 3.28 0.91 -8.02
C ASP A 759 2.25 1.33 -6.95
N GLY A 760 1.50 2.42 -7.19
CA GLY A 760 0.53 2.98 -6.25
C GLY A 760 1.15 3.71 -5.04
N GLY A 761 2.46 4.00 -5.07
CA GLY A 761 3.23 4.59 -3.98
C GLY A 761 3.40 6.11 -4.05
N TYR A 762 2.47 6.86 -4.64
CA TYR A 762 2.61 8.30 -4.87
C TYR A 762 2.95 9.10 -3.60
N GLN A 763 2.27 8.85 -2.48
CA GLN A 763 2.54 9.56 -1.22
C GLN A 763 3.97 9.34 -0.71
N ARG A 764 4.53 8.16 -0.96
CA ARG A 764 5.92 7.83 -0.62
C ARG A 764 6.89 8.58 -1.53
N ALA A 765 6.59 8.65 -2.83
CA ALA A 765 7.37 9.45 -3.78
C ALA A 765 7.37 10.93 -3.40
N ALA A 766 6.20 11.51 -3.11
CA ALA A 766 6.09 12.89 -2.65
C ALA A 766 6.89 13.14 -1.35
N SER A 767 6.83 12.21 -0.40
CA SER A 767 7.59 12.31 0.87
C SER A 767 9.10 12.19 0.64
N ALA A 768 9.55 11.40 -0.33
CA ALA A 768 10.96 11.28 -0.66
C ALA A 768 11.52 12.50 -1.41
N LEU A 769 10.67 13.32 -2.04
CA LEU A 769 11.12 14.63 -2.51
C LEU A 769 11.51 15.54 -1.33
N GLU A 770 10.80 15.46 -0.20
CA GLU A 770 11.22 16.15 1.04
C GLU A 770 12.58 15.65 1.53
N VAL A 771 12.85 14.35 1.41
CA VAL A 771 14.15 13.76 1.77
C VAL A 771 15.29 14.38 0.96
N LEU A 772 15.10 14.59 -0.35
CA LEU A 772 16.11 15.25 -1.19
C LEU A 772 16.30 16.72 -0.82
N THR A 773 15.21 17.43 -0.50
CA THR A 773 15.26 18.80 0.01
C THR A 773 16.01 18.87 1.35
N ASP A 774 15.73 17.94 2.27
CA ASP A 774 16.32 17.87 3.62
C ASP A 774 17.81 17.50 3.63
N LEU A 775 18.27 16.67 2.67
CA LEU A 775 19.69 16.34 2.51
C LEU A 775 20.52 17.58 2.20
N GLY A 776 19.98 18.47 1.35
CA GLY A 776 20.57 19.79 1.11
C GLY A 776 21.92 19.80 0.40
N THR A 777 22.29 18.72 -0.28
CA THR A 777 23.50 18.59 -1.11
C THR A 777 23.22 18.98 -2.56
N ASP A 778 24.22 19.50 -3.28
CA ASP A 778 24.08 19.84 -4.70
C ASP A 778 23.63 18.64 -5.55
N GLU A 779 24.13 17.43 -5.27
CA GLU A 779 23.69 16.19 -5.92
C GLU A 779 22.19 15.93 -5.68
N ALA A 780 21.69 16.07 -4.44
CA ALA A 780 20.27 15.91 -4.13
C ALA A 780 19.38 16.89 -4.91
N TRP A 781 19.81 18.15 -5.04
CA TRP A 781 19.08 19.18 -5.79
C TRP A 781 19.13 18.96 -7.30
N PHE A 782 20.30 18.58 -7.84
CA PHE A 782 20.44 18.16 -9.24
C PHE A 782 19.52 16.97 -9.56
N GLN A 783 19.46 15.99 -8.66
CA GLN A 783 18.60 14.82 -8.81
C GLN A 783 17.11 15.16 -8.68
N LEU A 784 16.75 16.15 -7.85
CA LEU A 784 15.40 16.68 -7.76
C LEU A 784 14.97 17.34 -9.10
N GLN A 785 15.88 18.10 -9.74
CA GLN A 785 15.66 18.64 -11.10
C GLN A 785 15.51 17.52 -12.13
N ARG A 786 16.32 16.46 -12.05
CA ARG A 786 16.18 15.28 -12.92
C ARG A 786 14.80 14.63 -12.75
N ILE A 787 14.31 14.51 -11.52
CA ILE A 787 12.97 13.96 -11.24
C ILE A 787 11.88 14.84 -11.84
N ALA A 788 11.96 16.16 -11.70
CA ALA A 788 10.99 17.08 -12.31
C ALA A 788 10.84 16.85 -13.83
N ARG A 789 11.94 16.54 -14.53
CA ARG A 789 11.95 16.26 -15.97
C ARG A 789 11.58 14.82 -16.34
N ALA A 790 11.95 13.84 -15.53
CA ALA A 790 11.85 12.41 -15.85
C ALA A 790 10.63 11.70 -15.25
N ALA A 791 9.90 12.34 -14.31
CA ALA A 791 8.76 11.74 -13.65
C ALA A 791 7.63 11.38 -14.63
N VAL A 792 7.06 10.20 -14.45
CA VAL A 792 5.90 9.76 -15.24
C VAL A 792 4.63 10.34 -14.64
N GLY A 793 4.10 11.37 -15.31
CA GLY A 793 2.88 12.08 -14.91
C GLY A 793 3.18 13.43 -14.25
N ARG A 794 2.31 14.41 -14.54
CA ARG A 794 2.42 15.80 -14.05
C ARG A 794 2.49 15.95 -12.53
N PRO A 795 1.70 15.23 -11.70
CA PRO A 795 1.64 15.53 -10.26
C PRO A 795 2.98 15.43 -9.51
N LEU A 796 3.81 14.43 -9.82
CA LEU A 796 5.12 14.28 -9.16
C LEU A 796 6.14 15.29 -9.72
N ALA A 797 6.08 15.57 -11.02
CA ALA A 797 6.92 16.59 -11.66
C ALA A 797 6.63 17.98 -11.08
N ASP A 798 5.35 18.39 -11.06
CA ASP A 798 4.90 19.68 -10.54
C ASP A 798 5.31 19.85 -9.07
N ARG A 799 5.22 18.79 -8.25
CA ARG A 799 5.67 18.81 -6.84
C ARG A 799 7.19 18.97 -6.71
N ALA A 800 7.97 18.38 -7.60
CA ALA A 800 9.43 18.55 -7.61
C ALA A 800 9.82 19.97 -8.05
N GLU A 801 9.13 20.54 -9.04
CA GLU A 801 9.29 21.93 -9.46
C GLU A 801 8.93 22.92 -8.35
N GLU A 802 7.79 22.71 -7.67
CA GLU A 802 7.36 23.50 -6.51
C GLU A 802 8.46 23.56 -5.43
N LYS A 803 9.14 22.45 -5.18
CA LYS A 803 10.23 22.37 -4.21
C LYS A 803 11.48 23.10 -4.64
N LEU A 804 11.87 22.99 -5.90
CA LEU A 804 13.01 23.72 -6.45
C LEU A 804 12.73 25.23 -6.41
N ALA A 805 11.52 25.65 -6.77
CA ALA A 805 11.10 27.05 -6.68
C ALA A 805 11.12 27.56 -5.23
N HIS A 806 10.65 26.76 -4.28
CA HIS A 806 10.72 27.10 -2.86
C HIS A 806 12.18 27.21 -2.38
N LEU A 807 13.06 26.27 -2.75
CA LEU A 807 14.49 26.33 -2.42
C LEU A 807 15.17 27.57 -3.00
N ALA A 808 14.90 27.91 -4.25
CA ALA A 808 15.40 29.13 -4.89
C ALA A 808 14.91 30.39 -4.15
N ALA A 809 13.61 30.46 -3.85
CA ALA A 809 13.01 31.58 -3.12
C ALA A 809 13.60 31.76 -1.71
N THR A 810 13.83 30.67 -0.96
CA THR A 810 14.47 30.75 0.36
C THR A 810 15.91 31.26 0.31
N ARG A 811 16.56 31.18 -0.86
CA ARG A 811 17.92 31.68 -1.10
C ARG A 811 17.94 33.06 -1.78
N GLY A 812 16.77 33.66 -2.03
CA GLY A 812 16.66 34.93 -2.73
C GLY A 812 17.13 34.86 -4.19
N GLN A 813 17.07 33.69 -4.81
CA GLN A 813 17.48 33.44 -6.20
C GLN A 813 16.25 33.15 -7.07
N THR A 814 16.33 33.47 -8.35
CA THR A 814 15.38 32.94 -9.32
C THR A 814 15.59 31.44 -9.52
N LEU A 815 14.57 30.73 -10.00
CA LEU A 815 14.69 29.30 -10.28
C LEU A 815 15.80 29.03 -11.30
N ASP A 816 15.91 29.84 -12.35
CA ASP A 816 16.91 29.65 -13.41
C ASP A 816 18.34 29.85 -12.88
N GLU A 817 18.59 30.92 -12.10
CA GLU A 817 19.90 31.15 -11.46
C GLU A 817 20.29 30.04 -10.48
N PHE A 818 19.31 29.49 -9.76
CA PHE A 818 19.53 28.37 -8.86
C PHE A 818 19.92 27.12 -9.65
N LEU A 819 19.19 26.81 -10.73
CA LEU A 819 19.43 25.64 -11.57
C LEU A 819 20.78 25.70 -12.32
N ASP A 820 21.19 26.86 -12.79
CA ASP A 820 22.48 27.04 -13.48
C ASP A 820 23.68 26.74 -12.55
N ARG A 821 23.54 26.98 -11.24
CA ARG A 821 24.58 26.67 -10.25
C ARG A 821 24.62 25.21 -9.83
N LEU A 822 23.56 24.44 -10.10
CA LEU A 822 23.50 23.01 -9.79
C LEU A 822 24.18 22.14 -10.85
N ILE A 823 24.62 22.73 -11.97
CA ILE A 823 25.36 22.00 -13.00
C ILE A 823 26.70 21.57 -12.38
N PRO A 824 26.97 20.25 -12.27
CA PRO A 824 28.23 19.77 -11.72
C PRO A 824 29.40 20.26 -12.57
N ASP A 825 30.47 20.74 -11.92
CA ASP A 825 31.70 21.14 -12.62
C ASP A 825 32.47 19.94 -13.20
N LEU A 826 32.06 18.70 -12.88
CA LEU A 826 32.72 17.45 -13.27
C LEU A 826 34.21 17.41 -12.93
N GLY A 827 34.65 18.16 -11.91
CA GLY A 827 36.04 18.30 -11.51
C GLY A 827 36.88 19.20 -12.43
N LEU A 828 36.24 19.97 -13.30
CA LEU A 828 36.88 20.98 -14.14
C LEU A 828 37.16 22.24 -13.30
N ASP A 829 38.37 22.78 -13.44
CA ASP A 829 38.75 24.04 -12.81
C ASP A 829 38.13 25.24 -13.54
N ARG A 830 38.45 26.45 -13.06
CA ARG A 830 38.00 27.72 -13.66
C ARG A 830 38.44 27.93 -15.12
N HIS A 831 39.33 27.10 -15.64
CA HIS A 831 39.78 27.09 -17.04
C HIS A 831 39.16 25.94 -17.85
N ALA A 832 38.09 25.33 -17.32
CA ALA A 832 37.44 24.16 -17.90
C ALA A 832 38.41 22.97 -18.10
N ALA A 833 39.34 22.77 -17.17
CA ALA A 833 40.36 21.73 -17.25
C ALA A 833 40.40 20.81 -16.00
N ILE A 834 40.66 19.52 -16.20
CA ILE A 834 40.84 18.51 -15.15
C ILE A 834 42.16 17.76 -15.33
N TRP A 835 42.83 17.44 -14.22
CA TRP A 835 44.04 16.61 -14.25
C TRP A 835 43.70 15.13 -14.05
N LEU A 836 44.06 14.32 -15.04
CA LEU A 836 43.95 12.87 -15.05
C LEU A 836 45.31 12.26 -14.76
N THR A 837 45.40 11.44 -13.71
CA THR A 837 46.59 10.63 -13.41
C THR A 837 46.46 9.26 -14.07
N TYR A 838 47.47 8.87 -14.85
CA TYR A 838 47.54 7.61 -15.57
C TYR A 838 48.89 6.92 -15.28
N GLY A 839 48.92 6.13 -14.21
CA GLY A 839 50.17 5.61 -13.63
C GLY A 839 51.02 6.77 -13.06
N PRO A 840 52.33 6.87 -13.38
CA PRO A 840 53.16 8.00 -12.98
C PRO A 840 52.95 9.26 -13.84
N ARG A 841 52.22 9.16 -14.96
CA ARG A 841 52.01 10.27 -15.91
C ARG A 841 50.76 11.07 -15.54
N ARG A 842 50.79 12.37 -15.83
CA ARG A 842 49.67 13.30 -15.61
C ARG A 842 49.31 13.96 -16.92
N PHE A 843 48.01 13.98 -17.20
CA PHE A 843 47.44 14.62 -18.37
C PHE A 843 46.40 15.64 -17.94
N GLN A 844 46.35 16.79 -18.59
CA GLN A 844 45.30 17.80 -18.43
C GLN A 844 44.28 17.62 -19.55
N ALA A 845 43.05 17.27 -19.20
CA ALA A 845 41.93 17.28 -20.13
C ALA A 845 41.18 18.62 -20.01
N ALA A 846 41.01 19.35 -21.11
CA ALA A 846 40.34 20.65 -21.14
C ALA A 846 39.39 20.75 -22.35
N PHE A 847 38.51 21.75 -22.38
CA PHE A 847 37.72 22.06 -23.57
C PHE A 847 38.32 23.24 -24.33
N ASP A 848 38.39 23.14 -25.67
CA ASP A 848 38.79 24.26 -26.53
C ASP A 848 37.67 25.33 -26.62
N GLU A 849 37.96 26.43 -27.33
CA GLU A 849 37.01 27.54 -27.57
C GLU A 849 35.74 27.14 -28.34
N HIS A 850 35.68 25.91 -28.87
CA HIS A 850 34.55 25.32 -29.55
C HIS A 850 33.86 24.21 -28.74
N GLY A 851 34.33 23.93 -27.52
CA GLY A 851 33.77 22.89 -26.65
C GLY A 851 34.22 21.47 -27.00
N HIS A 852 35.30 21.30 -27.77
CA HIS A 852 35.88 19.98 -28.01
C HIS A 852 36.87 19.60 -26.90
N PRO A 853 36.84 18.35 -26.42
CA PRO A 853 37.80 17.88 -25.44
C PRO A 853 39.21 17.78 -26.05
N THR A 854 40.19 18.32 -25.35
CA THR A 854 41.62 18.28 -25.66
C THR A 854 42.36 17.66 -24.48
N ILE A 855 43.38 16.85 -24.75
CA ILE A 855 44.19 16.22 -23.72
C ILE A 855 45.63 16.69 -23.91
N THR A 856 46.27 17.21 -22.89
CA THR A 856 47.67 17.66 -22.91
C THR A 856 48.49 16.94 -21.85
N ASP A 857 49.74 16.58 -22.13
CA ASP A 857 50.66 16.07 -21.11
C ASP A 857 51.29 17.21 -20.29
N ALA A 858 52.15 16.87 -19.33
CA ALA A 858 52.86 17.85 -18.51
C ALA A 858 53.89 18.68 -19.30
N GLU A 859 54.27 18.21 -20.48
CA GLU A 859 55.23 18.80 -21.41
C GLU A 859 54.56 19.69 -22.50
N GLY A 860 53.22 19.71 -22.55
CA GLY A 860 52.41 20.54 -23.43
C GLY A 860 52.04 19.93 -24.78
N ALA A 861 52.26 18.62 -24.99
CA ALA A 861 51.86 17.92 -26.21
C ALA A 861 50.37 17.52 -26.17
N THR A 862 49.64 17.80 -27.26
CA THR A 862 48.20 17.52 -27.37
C THR A 862 47.92 16.15 -27.97
N TYR A 863 46.97 15.41 -27.38
CA TYR A 863 46.54 14.08 -27.78
C TYR A 863 45.04 14.07 -28.09
N SER A 864 44.65 13.30 -29.10
CA SER A 864 43.25 13.04 -29.44
C SER A 864 42.63 11.91 -28.61
N GLN A 865 43.46 11.04 -28.01
CA GLN A 865 43.07 9.95 -27.12
C GLN A 865 44.16 9.74 -26.06
N LEU A 866 43.79 9.23 -24.87
CA LEU A 866 44.76 8.85 -23.85
C LEU A 866 45.68 7.73 -24.39
N PRO A 867 47.01 7.86 -24.27
CA PRO A 867 47.92 6.80 -24.70
C PRO A 867 47.76 5.54 -23.86
N ASP A 868 48.07 4.37 -24.43
CA ASP A 868 47.94 3.07 -23.77
C ASP A 868 48.66 3.02 -22.40
N PRO A 869 48.12 2.25 -21.43
CA PRO A 869 48.72 2.11 -20.10
C PRO A 869 50.09 1.44 -20.24
N ALA A 870 51.08 2.02 -19.56
CA ALA A 870 52.44 1.48 -19.51
C ALA A 870 52.54 0.29 -18.56
#